data_AF-A0A9E1S920-F1
#
_entry.id   AF-A0A9E1S920-F1
#
_cell.length_a   1.000
_cell.length_b   1.000
_cell.length_c   1.000
_cell.angle_alpha   90.00
_cell.angle_beta   90.00
_cell.angle_gamma   90.00
#
_symmetry.space_group_name_H-M   'P 1'
#
loop_
_entity.id
_entity.type
_entity.pdbx_description
1 polymer ?
#
loop_
_entity_poly.entity_id
_entity_poly.type
_entity_poly.pdbx_seq_one_letter_code
_entity_poly.pdbx_strand_id
1 'polypeptide(L)'
;MIKLLLKFIILISVIHSVFYGRSTNILFIAIDDLRPELGIYGSKVKTPNMDRLAETGVLFERAYCQQAVCGASRLSIMSGLYPTLTGEQTFHVDGWRKRHPHLLTLNQYFMNNGYNTIGLGKIYHGNSGPGVDPQNWSQWVKPKNVPHYAKKGNIEALNKAIKENKVGDNKDRPKGLLTESADVHDDTYTDGQTTTKAIEILKGLSQKKNSPFFLAIGLTKPHLPFVAPKKYWDIYNREEFKMPANKSIPPGYPVYAANQFAYEMHKYSDFEGKSPKDFSDDFNKRLLHGYAACTSYADACVGRILNTLKKNNLTENTIVVLWGDHGWKLGDHSSWCKHTNFECDTRVPLIIRDPRLEGGKKTERLIELIDLYPTLCELTGIPIPQHCQGRSFKNLIKDPEANHRLDAYSSYPALKNMGHSIRFKNYRYTEWRDPKDKTVAQVLTDLKSDPGEITNCINNANYAEDLAYAKKRLNLRINESCKPKFSNESKSAQKQVIQIIPSPENLRQSIDGFGGSIAFWGTRADDEAMEYAFKELKTSILRAQGEVSKKGIVDHNRAILERAMKLNPKLEVLLTFWQPRSSTLLKTEDWLDEIKKGENKQYFLKPKMEDEWAKEIVSRVKQYIKWGINVTNLGVQNETNYSHLGTQTCIWDPVRLRDFIEKKLKPRLDQAGLNVLITAPDLAYVGYKGSELKRFLPTIRSTKVDLIAYHMYDSYKEGTDGSLDILRENSRQIGKIRRENFPNKKFWMTETTGAQWNN
;
A
#
# COMPACT_ATOMS: atom_id res chain seq x y z
N MET A 1 19.67 -15.33 -46.16
CA MET A 1 19.28 -14.39 -45.08
C MET A 1 17.85 -14.59 -44.59
N ILE A 2 16.81 -14.54 -45.43
CA ILE A 2 15.40 -14.61 -45.00
C ILE A 2 15.06 -15.91 -44.23
N LYS A 3 15.57 -17.08 -44.67
CA LYS A 3 15.41 -18.35 -43.93
C LYS A 3 16.15 -18.41 -42.59
N LEU A 4 17.22 -17.63 -42.42
CA LEU A 4 17.95 -17.51 -41.15
C LEU A 4 17.20 -16.56 -40.20
N LEU A 5 16.64 -15.47 -40.72
CA LEU A 5 15.81 -14.52 -39.98
C LEU A 5 14.51 -15.18 -39.47
N LEU A 6 13.85 -16.00 -40.29
CA LEU A 6 12.66 -16.75 -39.87
C LEU A 6 12.98 -17.79 -38.78
N LYS A 7 14.13 -18.47 -38.86
CA LYS A 7 14.57 -19.38 -37.78
C LYS A 7 14.89 -18.63 -36.49
N PHE A 8 15.44 -17.42 -36.58
CA PHE A 8 15.76 -16.58 -35.41
C PHE A 8 14.50 -16.00 -34.76
N ILE A 9 13.50 -15.60 -35.55
CA ILE A 9 12.20 -15.11 -35.05
C ILE A 9 11.38 -16.24 -34.39
N ILE A 10 11.42 -17.46 -34.95
CA ILE A 10 10.80 -18.64 -34.34
C ILE A 10 11.55 -19.04 -33.05
N LEU A 11 12.88 -18.90 -33.00
CA LEU A 11 13.64 -19.17 -31.78
C LEU A 11 13.32 -18.16 -30.67
N ILE A 12 13.14 -16.87 -31.00
CA ILE A 12 12.77 -15.81 -30.05
C ILE A 12 11.31 -15.97 -29.58
N SER A 13 10.38 -16.40 -30.44
CA SER A 13 9.00 -16.67 -30.02
C SER A 13 8.88 -17.94 -29.16
N VAL A 14 9.73 -18.94 -29.39
CA VAL A 14 9.85 -20.13 -28.53
C VAL A 14 10.50 -19.77 -27.19
N ILE A 15 11.49 -18.87 -27.16
CA ILE A 15 12.09 -18.41 -25.89
C ILE A 15 11.12 -17.51 -25.10
N HIS A 16 10.32 -16.66 -25.75
CA HIS A 16 9.28 -15.87 -25.07
C HIS A 16 8.12 -16.73 -24.53
N SER A 17 7.75 -17.80 -25.23
CA SER A 17 6.69 -18.71 -24.77
C SER A 17 7.15 -19.67 -23.67
N VAL A 18 8.45 -19.97 -23.58
CA VAL A 18 9.02 -20.78 -22.48
C VAL A 18 9.00 -20.05 -21.13
N PHE A 19 9.06 -18.71 -21.11
CA PHE A 19 8.89 -17.94 -19.86
C PHE A 19 7.42 -17.67 -19.48
N TYR A 20 6.48 -17.79 -20.42
CA TYR A 20 5.03 -17.65 -20.19
C TYR A 20 4.31 -18.99 -19.90
N GLY A 21 5.05 -20.11 -19.83
CA GLY A 21 4.50 -21.46 -19.87
C GLY A 21 4.18 -22.15 -18.52
N ARG A 22 4.35 -21.50 -17.36
CA ARG A 22 3.98 -22.09 -16.06
C ARG A 22 3.13 -21.13 -15.23
N SER A 23 1.91 -21.56 -14.92
CA SER A 23 1.03 -20.87 -13.96
C SER A 23 1.76 -20.65 -12.63
N THR A 24 1.71 -19.43 -12.10
CA THR A 24 2.36 -19.06 -10.83
C THR A 24 1.64 -19.72 -9.66
N ASN A 25 2.41 -20.33 -8.76
CA ASN A 25 1.90 -20.89 -7.51
C ASN A 25 2.06 -19.89 -6.36
N ILE A 26 1.33 -20.13 -5.28
CA ILE A 26 1.48 -19.39 -4.03
C ILE A 26 1.75 -20.39 -2.90
N LEU A 27 2.83 -20.15 -2.17
CA LEU A 27 3.10 -20.74 -0.87
C LEU A 27 2.90 -19.67 0.21
N PHE A 28 1.89 -19.85 1.04
CA PHE A 28 1.43 -18.87 2.03
C PHE A 28 1.66 -19.41 3.44
N ILE A 29 2.74 -18.98 4.09
CA ILE A 29 3.18 -19.45 5.41
C ILE A 29 2.74 -18.44 6.47
N ALA A 30 1.81 -18.86 7.32
CA ALA A 30 1.34 -18.09 8.47
C ALA A 30 2.01 -18.60 9.75
N ILE A 31 2.52 -17.71 10.59
CA ILE A 31 3.13 -18.06 11.88
C ILE A 31 2.41 -17.31 13.00
N ASP A 32 1.94 -18.06 13.99
CA ASP A 32 1.10 -17.57 15.08
C ASP A 32 1.91 -16.91 16.19
N ASP A 33 1.50 -15.70 16.62
CA ASP A 33 2.13 -14.91 17.69
C ASP A 33 3.59 -14.50 17.40
N LEU A 34 3.99 -14.49 16.13
CA LEU A 34 5.34 -14.13 15.71
C LEU A 34 5.49 -12.60 15.58
N ARG A 35 6.23 -11.99 16.51
CA ARG A 35 6.70 -10.60 16.38
C ARG A 35 7.99 -10.55 15.53
N PRO A 36 8.48 -9.36 15.11
CA PRO A 36 9.76 -9.18 14.40
C PRO A 36 11.02 -9.55 15.22
N GLU A 37 11.00 -10.66 15.94
CA GLU A 37 12.08 -11.22 16.75
C GLU A 37 12.89 -12.23 15.92
N LEU A 38 13.39 -11.77 14.77
CA LEU A 38 14.16 -12.59 13.81
C LEU A 38 15.56 -11.98 13.62
N GLY A 39 16.53 -12.81 13.24
CA GLY A 39 17.91 -12.39 12.96
C GLY A 39 17.97 -11.25 11.94
N ILE A 40 17.18 -11.32 10.86
CA ILE A 40 17.09 -10.27 9.84
C ILE A 40 16.56 -8.92 10.36
N TYR A 41 15.84 -8.91 11.48
CA TYR A 41 15.39 -7.69 12.18
C TYR A 41 16.38 -7.20 13.26
N GLY A 42 17.55 -7.86 13.39
CA GLY A 42 18.56 -7.54 14.38
C GLY A 42 18.39 -8.24 15.73
N SER A 43 17.46 -9.20 15.85
CA SER A 43 17.31 -10.01 17.06
C SER A 43 18.48 -11.00 17.24
N LYS A 44 18.71 -11.42 18.48
CA LYS A 44 19.64 -12.51 18.82
C LYS A 44 19.04 -13.91 18.57
N VAL A 45 17.72 -14.00 18.39
CA VAL A 45 17.04 -15.25 18.07
C VAL A 45 17.52 -15.76 16.71
N LYS A 46 17.90 -17.03 16.65
CA LYS A 46 18.48 -17.68 15.48
C LYS A 46 17.40 -18.14 14.52
N THR A 47 17.31 -17.48 13.37
CA THR A 47 16.31 -17.75 12.32
C THR A 47 16.90 -17.81 10.91
N PRO A 48 17.94 -18.63 10.67
CA PRO A 48 18.70 -18.60 9.43
C PRO A 48 17.86 -18.93 8.17
N ASN A 49 16.75 -19.67 8.28
CA ASN A 49 15.94 -20.01 7.11
C ASN A 49 15.00 -18.89 6.69
N MET A 50 14.39 -18.20 7.65
CA MET A 50 13.60 -17.00 7.41
C MET A 50 14.49 -15.84 6.96
N ASP A 51 15.69 -15.71 7.54
CA ASP A 51 16.67 -14.71 7.12
C ASP A 51 17.08 -14.92 5.65
N ARG A 52 17.38 -16.17 5.26
CA ARG A 52 17.67 -16.54 3.86
C ARG A 52 16.48 -16.32 2.92
N LEU A 53 15.25 -16.46 3.41
CA LEU A 53 14.07 -16.11 2.60
C LEU A 53 14.03 -14.60 2.35
N ALA A 54 14.35 -13.77 3.33
CA ALA A 54 14.43 -12.32 3.17
C ALA A 54 15.54 -11.90 2.20
N GLU A 55 16.71 -12.55 2.25
CA GLU A 55 17.84 -12.34 1.31
C GLU A 55 17.46 -12.60 -0.15
N THR A 56 16.46 -13.45 -0.39
CA THR A 56 15.98 -13.79 -1.74
C THR A 56 14.62 -13.17 -2.07
N GLY A 57 14.07 -12.35 -1.18
CA GLY A 57 12.78 -11.69 -1.33
C GLY A 57 12.82 -10.22 -0.94
N VAL A 58 11.67 -9.68 -0.56
CA VAL A 58 11.53 -8.32 -0.03
C VAL A 58 11.07 -8.41 1.42
N LEU A 59 11.87 -7.82 2.30
CA LEU A 59 11.57 -7.63 3.72
C LEU A 59 10.75 -6.36 3.93
N PHE A 60 9.56 -6.48 4.50
CA PHE A 60 8.74 -5.33 4.88
C PHE A 60 8.97 -5.02 6.35
N GLU A 61 9.79 -4.02 6.64
CA GLU A 61 10.22 -3.74 8.01
C GLU A 61 9.06 -3.23 8.88
N ARG A 62 7.98 -2.72 8.27
CA ARG A 62 6.87 -2.07 8.97
C ARG A 62 5.50 -2.58 8.49
N ALA A 63 5.24 -3.86 8.71
CA ALA A 63 3.93 -4.48 8.47
C ALA A 63 3.10 -4.56 9.76
N TYR A 64 1.78 -4.32 9.67
CA TYR A 64 0.88 -4.25 10.83
C TYR A 64 -0.39 -5.07 10.66
N CYS A 65 -0.75 -5.82 11.71
CA CYS A 65 -2.05 -6.48 11.82
C CYS A 65 -3.16 -5.48 12.14
N GLN A 66 -4.39 -5.80 11.76
CA GLN A 66 -5.55 -4.91 11.96
C GLN A 66 -6.09 -4.97 13.39
N GLN A 67 -5.81 -6.05 14.11
CA GLN A 67 -6.14 -6.21 15.52
C GLN A 67 -5.25 -7.31 16.13
N ALA A 68 -4.61 -7.04 17.26
CA ALA A 68 -3.65 -7.97 17.91
C ALA A 68 -4.31 -9.12 18.68
N VAL A 69 -5.08 -9.95 17.96
CA VAL A 69 -5.62 -11.25 18.40
C VAL A 69 -5.84 -12.16 17.19
N CYS A 70 -5.49 -13.45 17.31
CA CYS A 70 -5.41 -14.37 16.17
C CYS A 70 -6.68 -14.38 15.31
N GLY A 71 -7.86 -14.54 15.92
CA GLY A 71 -9.14 -14.70 15.20
C GLY A 71 -9.46 -13.51 14.30
N ALA A 72 -9.53 -12.32 14.89
CA ALA A 72 -9.78 -11.08 14.17
C ALA A 72 -8.71 -10.78 13.11
N SER A 73 -7.42 -10.93 13.44
CA SER A 73 -6.32 -10.63 12.50
C SER A 73 -6.36 -11.55 11.27
N ARG A 74 -6.41 -12.86 11.50
CA ARG A 74 -6.41 -13.86 10.42
C ARG A 74 -7.64 -13.73 9.55
N LEU A 75 -8.82 -13.56 10.15
CA LEU A 75 -10.04 -13.35 9.39
C LEU A 75 -9.95 -12.07 8.57
N SER A 76 -9.36 -11.00 9.10
CA SER A 76 -9.20 -9.72 8.38
C SER A 76 -8.45 -9.90 7.08
N ILE A 77 -7.33 -10.63 7.11
CA ILE A 77 -6.51 -10.94 5.94
C ILE A 77 -7.29 -11.81 4.95
N MET A 78 -7.84 -12.92 5.46
CA MET A 78 -8.51 -13.90 4.62
C MET A 78 -9.80 -13.36 4.01
N SER A 79 -10.45 -12.37 4.62
CA SER A 79 -11.68 -11.75 4.10
C SER A 79 -11.43 -10.44 3.34
N GLY A 80 -10.26 -9.82 3.50
CA GLY A 80 -9.98 -8.48 2.97
C GLY A 80 -10.77 -7.36 3.66
N LEU A 81 -11.38 -7.62 4.82
CA LEU A 81 -12.18 -6.66 5.60
C LEU A 81 -11.52 -6.35 6.94
N TYR A 82 -11.67 -5.12 7.45
CA TYR A 82 -11.29 -4.81 8.83
C TYR A 82 -12.17 -5.57 9.85
N PRO A 83 -11.66 -5.86 11.06
CA PRO A 83 -12.40 -6.54 12.12
C PRO A 83 -13.77 -5.91 12.45
N THR A 84 -13.88 -4.59 12.31
CA THR A 84 -15.15 -3.88 12.52
C THR A 84 -16.25 -4.34 11.56
N LEU A 85 -15.92 -4.62 10.29
CA LEU A 85 -16.90 -5.09 9.32
C LEU A 85 -17.14 -6.59 9.41
N THR A 86 -16.12 -7.41 9.67
CA THR A 86 -16.33 -8.85 9.88
C THR A 86 -17.24 -9.11 11.10
N GLY A 87 -17.21 -8.18 12.06
CA GLY A 87 -17.90 -8.28 13.35
C GLY A 87 -17.24 -9.28 14.30
N GLU A 88 -16.07 -9.84 13.95
CA GLU A 88 -15.26 -10.66 14.84
C GLU A 88 -14.08 -9.83 15.34
N GLN A 89 -14.21 -9.35 16.57
CA GLN A 89 -13.19 -8.55 17.26
C GLN A 89 -12.61 -9.31 18.46
N THR A 90 -12.64 -10.63 18.43
CA THR A 90 -12.10 -11.49 19.48
C THR A 90 -11.30 -12.64 18.86
N PHE A 91 -10.89 -13.62 19.68
CA PHE A 91 -10.34 -14.85 19.16
C PHE A 91 -11.40 -15.78 18.54
N HIS A 92 -12.69 -15.60 18.85
CA HIS A 92 -13.77 -16.38 18.25
C HIS A 92 -14.01 -15.99 16.78
N VAL A 93 -14.29 -16.98 15.93
CA VAL A 93 -14.46 -16.82 14.48
C VAL A 93 -15.68 -17.62 14.01
N ASP A 94 -16.82 -17.42 14.65
CA ASP A 94 -17.99 -18.30 14.50
C ASP A 94 -19.18 -17.64 13.79
N GLY A 95 -19.36 -16.32 13.95
CA GLY A 95 -20.53 -15.59 13.46
C GLY A 95 -20.34 -14.88 12.12
N TRP A 96 -19.09 -14.67 11.68
CA TRP A 96 -18.80 -13.85 10.51
C TRP A 96 -19.44 -14.40 9.22
N ARG A 97 -19.40 -15.72 9.00
CA ARG A 97 -19.96 -16.35 7.80
C ARG A 97 -21.50 -16.25 7.78
N LYS A 98 -22.15 -16.18 8.95
CA LYS A 98 -23.60 -15.91 9.04
C LYS A 98 -23.92 -14.44 8.72
N ARG A 99 -23.09 -13.50 9.17
CA ARG A 99 -23.23 -12.07 8.86
C ARG A 99 -22.92 -11.75 7.39
N HIS A 100 -21.98 -12.51 6.81
CA HIS A 100 -21.43 -12.30 5.46
C HIS A 100 -21.41 -13.62 4.66
N PRO A 101 -22.59 -14.18 4.32
CA PRO A 101 -22.68 -15.50 3.68
C PRO A 101 -22.03 -15.57 2.30
N HIS A 102 -21.95 -14.45 1.58
CA HIS A 102 -21.43 -14.37 0.22
C HIS A 102 -20.03 -13.73 0.12
N LEU A 103 -19.37 -13.47 1.26
CA LEU A 103 -18.05 -12.86 1.26
C LEU A 103 -17.00 -13.82 0.69
N LEU A 104 -16.35 -13.39 -0.40
CA LEU A 104 -15.32 -14.17 -1.07
C LEU A 104 -14.01 -14.07 -0.29
N THR A 105 -13.68 -15.12 0.46
CA THR A 105 -12.38 -15.20 1.14
C THR A 105 -11.24 -15.44 0.15
N LEU A 106 -10.02 -15.08 0.53
CA LEU A 106 -8.80 -15.22 -0.27
C LEU A 106 -8.66 -16.64 -0.83
N ASN A 107 -8.82 -17.66 0.01
CA ASN A 107 -8.79 -19.06 -0.44
C ASN A 107 -9.94 -19.36 -1.41
N GLN A 108 -11.18 -18.98 -1.08
CA GLN A 108 -12.33 -19.21 -1.95
C GLN A 108 -12.15 -18.55 -3.32
N TYR A 109 -11.60 -17.34 -3.33
CA TYR A 109 -11.47 -16.56 -4.54
C TYR A 109 -10.40 -17.11 -5.46
N PHE A 110 -9.26 -17.54 -4.93
CA PHE A 110 -8.25 -18.25 -5.71
C PHE A 110 -8.78 -19.60 -6.22
N MET A 111 -9.55 -20.33 -5.42
CA MET A 111 -10.21 -21.57 -5.83
C MET A 111 -11.14 -21.34 -7.03
N ASN A 112 -11.97 -20.30 -6.96
CA ASN A 112 -12.89 -19.92 -8.03
C ASN A 112 -12.16 -19.46 -9.31
N ASN A 113 -10.88 -19.10 -9.21
CA ASN A 113 -10.03 -18.70 -10.34
C ASN A 113 -9.03 -19.80 -10.75
N GLY A 114 -9.36 -21.06 -10.47
CA GLY A 114 -8.64 -22.23 -11.03
C GLY A 114 -7.40 -22.67 -10.25
N TYR A 115 -7.16 -22.13 -9.06
CA TYR A 115 -6.11 -22.64 -8.18
C TYR A 115 -6.59 -23.86 -7.41
N ASN A 116 -5.73 -24.86 -7.28
CA ASN A 116 -5.89 -25.89 -6.26
C ASN A 116 -5.50 -25.30 -4.90
N THR A 117 -6.51 -24.95 -4.09
CA THR A 117 -6.31 -24.28 -2.80
C THR A 117 -6.27 -25.30 -1.67
N ILE A 118 -5.15 -25.37 -0.97
CA ILE A 118 -4.92 -26.35 0.08
C ILE A 118 -4.56 -25.62 1.36
N GLY A 119 -5.32 -25.86 2.43
CA GLY A 119 -5.06 -25.30 3.75
C GLY A 119 -4.68 -26.37 4.76
N LEU A 120 -3.67 -26.13 5.59
CA LEU A 120 -3.34 -26.95 6.74
C LEU A 120 -2.74 -26.16 7.90
N GLY A 121 -2.90 -26.68 9.11
CA GLY A 121 -2.45 -26.01 10.33
C GLY A 121 -3.34 -24.81 10.68
N LYS A 122 -2.75 -23.78 11.29
CA LYS A 122 -3.47 -22.57 11.76
C LYS A 122 -3.43 -21.44 10.72
N ILE A 123 -4.39 -21.42 9.78
CA ILE A 123 -4.57 -20.31 8.82
C ILE A 123 -5.60 -19.32 9.34
N TYR A 124 -6.81 -19.80 9.55
CA TYR A 124 -7.83 -19.15 10.37
C TYR A 124 -7.65 -19.53 11.85
N HIS A 125 -8.47 -18.96 12.74
CA HIS A 125 -8.53 -19.37 14.14
C HIS A 125 -9.74 -20.28 14.38
N GLY A 126 -9.51 -21.59 14.47
CA GLY A 126 -10.54 -22.58 14.73
C GLY A 126 -10.13 -23.99 14.32
N ASN A 127 -10.99 -24.97 14.62
CA ASN A 127 -10.75 -26.38 14.33
C ASN A 127 -11.75 -27.00 13.33
N SER A 128 -12.81 -26.24 12.98
CA SER A 128 -13.94 -26.64 12.14
C SER A 128 -14.82 -25.43 11.81
N GLY A 129 -15.80 -25.62 10.92
CA GLY A 129 -16.85 -24.62 10.66
C GLY A 129 -16.31 -23.29 10.15
N PRO A 130 -16.94 -22.15 10.50
CA PRO A 130 -16.49 -20.82 10.07
C PRO A 130 -15.07 -20.45 10.54
N GLY A 131 -14.55 -21.11 11.58
CA GLY A 131 -13.18 -20.91 12.07
C GLY A 131 -12.07 -21.55 11.22
N VAL A 132 -12.41 -22.33 10.19
CA VAL A 132 -11.46 -22.82 9.16
C VAL A 132 -12.01 -22.72 7.73
N ASP A 133 -13.30 -22.43 7.59
CA ASP A 133 -14.01 -22.23 6.33
C ASP A 133 -13.81 -23.40 5.32
N PRO A 134 -14.00 -24.66 5.74
CA PRO A 134 -13.45 -25.84 5.05
C PRO A 134 -14.05 -26.05 3.65
N GLN A 135 -15.29 -25.61 3.42
CA GLN A 135 -15.99 -25.76 2.14
C GLN A 135 -15.40 -24.88 1.04
N ASN A 136 -14.59 -23.89 1.41
CA ASN A 136 -14.01 -22.91 0.49
C ASN A 136 -12.52 -23.20 0.20
N TRP A 137 -12.07 -24.41 0.50
CA TRP A 137 -10.77 -24.95 0.10
C TRP A 137 -10.99 -26.10 -0.87
N SER A 138 -10.12 -26.25 -1.87
CA SER A 138 -10.06 -27.48 -2.66
C SER A 138 -9.72 -28.68 -1.77
N GLN A 139 -8.88 -28.46 -0.75
CA GLN A 139 -8.58 -29.44 0.28
C GLN A 139 -8.25 -28.76 1.61
N TRP A 140 -8.94 -29.14 2.69
CA TRP A 140 -8.55 -28.79 4.06
C TRP A 140 -7.94 -30.00 4.76
N VAL A 141 -6.69 -29.87 5.22
CA VAL A 141 -5.93 -30.97 5.83
C VAL A 141 -5.75 -30.72 7.32
N LYS A 142 -6.25 -31.65 8.13
CA LYS A 142 -6.10 -31.63 9.59
C LYS A 142 -5.14 -32.75 10.03
N PRO A 143 -3.96 -32.43 10.58
CA PRO A 143 -3.10 -33.42 11.23
C PRO A 143 -3.88 -34.15 12.35
N LYS A 144 -3.68 -35.45 12.49
CA LYS A 144 -4.34 -36.29 13.51
C LYS A 144 -3.37 -36.57 14.67
N ASN A 145 -3.91 -36.71 15.88
CA ASN A 145 -3.19 -37.20 17.06
C ASN A 145 -1.90 -36.43 17.40
N VAL A 146 -2.01 -35.10 17.43
CA VAL A 146 -0.87 -34.23 17.72
C VAL A 146 -0.73 -34.03 19.23
N PRO A 147 0.39 -34.44 19.86
CA PRO A 147 0.58 -34.25 21.28
C PRO A 147 0.89 -32.78 21.60
N HIS A 148 0.30 -32.26 22.70
CA HIS A 148 0.63 -30.95 23.24
C HIS A 148 1.96 -30.96 24.02
N TYR A 149 2.29 -32.09 24.66
CA TYR A 149 3.48 -32.31 25.46
C TYR A 149 4.04 -33.71 25.16
N ALA A 150 5.35 -33.85 25.21
CA ALA A 150 6.06 -35.12 25.04
C ALA A 150 6.58 -35.69 26.37
N LYS A 151 6.86 -34.84 27.38
CA LYS A 151 7.31 -35.33 28.69
C LYS A 151 6.14 -35.88 29.48
N LYS A 152 6.31 -37.10 30.02
CA LYS A 152 5.33 -37.75 30.89
C LYS A 152 4.86 -36.84 32.03
N GLY A 153 5.79 -36.18 32.72
CA GLY A 153 5.47 -35.25 33.80
C GLY A 153 4.60 -34.06 33.37
N ASN A 154 4.79 -33.52 32.17
CA ASN A 154 3.97 -32.42 31.65
C ASN A 154 2.57 -32.90 31.24
N ILE A 155 2.45 -34.12 30.72
CA ILE A 155 1.17 -34.78 30.45
C ILE A 155 0.41 -35.02 31.75
N GLU A 156 1.08 -35.53 32.79
CA GLU A 156 0.52 -35.73 34.12
C GLU A 156 0.08 -34.39 34.75
N ALA A 157 0.87 -33.33 34.60
CA ALA A 157 0.52 -31.98 35.06
C ALA A 157 -0.74 -31.43 34.34
N LEU A 158 -0.85 -31.62 33.03
CA LEU A 158 -2.05 -31.26 32.27
C LEU A 158 -3.28 -32.04 32.76
N ASN A 159 -3.17 -33.37 32.90
CA ASN A 159 -4.26 -34.22 33.36
C ASN A 159 -4.71 -33.84 34.78
N LYS A 160 -3.76 -33.53 35.67
CA LYS A 160 -4.04 -33.03 37.01
C LYS A 160 -4.78 -31.68 36.97
N ALA A 161 -4.31 -30.73 36.15
CA ALA A 161 -4.96 -29.43 36.00
C ALA A 161 -6.41 -29.55 35.49
N ILE A 162 -6.64 -30.42 34.50
CA ILE A 162 -7.99 -30.72 33.98
C ILE A 162 -8.87 -31.33 35.08
N LYS A 163 -8.36 -32.29 35.85
CA LYS A 163 -9.10 -32.97 36.91
C LYS A 163 -9.46 -32.02 38.05
N GLU A 164 -8.53 -31.15 38.46
CA GLU A 164 -8.75 -30.20 39.55
C GLU A 164 -9.64 -29.03 39.14
N ASN A 165 -9.63 -28.65 37.87
CA ASN A 165 -10.45 -27.57 37.31
C ASN A 165 -10.39 -26.24 38.10
N LYS A 166 -9.22 -25.94 38.70
CA LYS A 166 -8.98 -24.73 39.50
C LYS A 166 -8.59 -23.50 38.66
N VAL A 167 -8.10 -23.73 37.44
CA VAL A 167 -7.66 -22.71 36.49
C VAL A 167 -8.43 -22.85 35.18
N GLY A 168 -8.70 -21.75 34.48
CA GLY A 168 -9.56 -21.76 33.29
C GLY A 168 -11.05 -21.89 33.59
N ASP A 169 -11.85 -22.07 32.52
CA ASP A 169 -13.31 -22.16 32.59
C ASP A 169 -13.89 -23.07 31.48
N ASN A 170 -15.23 -23.12 31.38
CA ASN A 170 -15.92 -23.96 30.39
C ASN A 170 -15.65 -23.56 28.93
N LYS A 171 -15.26 -22.31 28.67
CA LYS A 171 -14.96 -21.78 27.34
C LYS A 171 -13.47 -21.93 26.98
N ASP A 172 -12.57 -21.87 27.97
CA ASP A 172 -11.16 -22.16 27.79
C ASP A 172 -10.60 -22.92 29.01
N ARG A 173 -10.47 -24.24 28.82
CA ARG A 173 -10.20 -25.24 29.86
C ARG A 173 -8.81 -25.08 30.50
N PRO A 174 -8.59 -25.68 31.69
CA PRO A 174 -7.26 -25.80 32.29
C PRO A 174 -6.19 -26.31 31.30
N LYS A 175 -4.98 -25.75 31.39
CA LYS A 175 -3.81 -26.09 30.56
C LYS A 175 -2.66 -26.59 31.43
N GLY A 176 -1.72 -27.31 30.80
CA GLY A 176 -0.50 -27.80 31.45
C GLY A 176 0.52 -26.70 31.71
N LEU A 177 1.82 -27.04 31.64
CA LEU A 177 2.90 -26.09 31.88
C LEU A 177 3.14 -25.14 30.70
N LEU A 178 3.54 -23.89 30.97
CA LEU A 178 3.82 -22.89 29.95
C LEU A 178 4.98 -23.26 29.01
N THR A 179 5.87 -24.17 29.42
CA THR A 179 7.05 -24.53 28.63
C THR A 179 7.35 -26.03 28.60
N GLU A 180 7.96 -26.51 27.51
CA GLU A 180 8.57 -27.83 27.46
C GLU A 180 9.80 -27.87 26.55
N SER A 181 10.87 -28.50 27.06
CA SER A 181 12.12 -28.81 26.36
C SER A 181 12.38 -30.32 26.41
N ALA A 182 11.72 -31.10 25.55
CA ALA A 182 11.89 -32.55 25.47
C ALA A 182 12.92 -32.93 24.41
N ASP A 183 13.79 -33.90 24.70
CA ASP A 183 14.74 -34.42 23.72
C ASP A 183 14.04 -35.40 22.78
N VAL A 184 13.46 -34.86 21.71
CA VAL A 184 12.60 -35.56 20.77
C VAL A 184 12.83 -35.07 19.35
N HIS A 185 12.34 -35.84 18.37
CA HIS A 185 12.40 -35.44 16.96
C HIS A 185 11.50 -34.22 16.67
N ASP A 186 11.83 -33.45 15.63
CA ASP A 186 11.05 -32.27 15.23
C ASP A 186 9.57 -32.59 14.97
N ASP A 187 9.31 -33.77 14.41
CA ASP A 187 7.97 -34.23 14.04
C ASP A 187 7.15 -34.76 15.22
N THR A 188 7.67 -34.69 16.45
CA THR A 188 6.89 -35.04 17.63
C THR A 188 5.77 -34.03 17.87
N TYR A 189 6.02 -32.73 17.67
CA TYR A 189 5.04 -31.66 17.94
C TYR A 189 4.29 -31.18 16.68
N THR A 190 3.27 -30.35 16.90
CA THR A 190 2.32 -29.87 15.89
C THR A 190 2.96 -29.31 14.63
N ASP A 191 3.96 -28.44 14.77
CA ASP A 191 4.52 -27.74 13.62
C ASP A 191 5.41 -28.65 12.76
N GLY A 192 6.11 -29.59 13.37
CA GLY A 192 6.88 -30.62 12.67
C GLY A 192 5.96 -31.58 11.92
N GLN A 193 4.87 -32.04 12.54
CA GLN A 193 3.88 -32.88 11.83
C GLN A 193 3.19 -32.13 10.68
N THR A 194 2.83 -30.86 10.91
CA THR A 194 2.25 -29.99 9.88
C THR A 194 3.23 -29.80 8.73
N THR A 195 4.51 -29.60 9.04
CA THR A 195 5.60 -29.50 8.07
C THR A 195 5.77 -30.78 7.28
N THR A 196 5.81 -31.94 7.93
CA THR A 196 5.90 -33.25 7.25
C THR A 196 4.74 -33.45 6.29
N LYS A 197 3.51 -33.09 6.70
CA LYS A 197 2.34 -33.15 5.81
C LYS A 197 2.43 -32.17 4.64
N ALA A 198 2.91 -30.94 4.87
CA ALA A 198 3.14 -29.96 3.81
C ALA A 198 4.17 -30.46 2.79
N ILE A 199 5.22 -31.14 3.23
CA ILE A 199 6.25 -31.73 2.37
C ILE A 199 5.66 -32.80 1.46
N GLU A 200 4.81 -33.69 1.99
CA GLU A 200 4.10 -34.70 1.20
C GLU A 200 3.21 -34.04 0.13
N ILE A 201 2.46 -33.01 0.53
CA ILE A 201 1.59 -32.25 -0.38
C ILE A 201 2.41 -31.59 -1.49
N LEU A 202 3.50 -30.90 -1.16
CA LEU A 202 4.39 -30.25 -2.13
C LEU A 202 4.99 -31.25 -3.13
N LYS A 203 5.42 -32.42 -2.64
CA LYS A 203 5.90 -33.51 -3.52
C LYS A 203 4.81 -33.95 -4.48
N GLY A 204 3.57 -34.16 -4.01
CA GLY A 204 2.44 -34.52 -4.87
C GLY A 204 2.09 -33.43 -5.89
N LEU A 205 2.11 -32.15 -5.48
CA LEU A 205 1.86 -31.01 -6.36
C LEU A 205 2.93 -30.88 -7.45
N SER A 206 4.19 -31.19 -7.16
CA SER A 206 5.28 -31.13 -8.14
C SER A 206 5.10 -32.07 -9.34
N GLN A 207 4.30 -33.13 -9.18
CA GLN A 207 4.00 -34.08 -10.25
C GLN A 207 2.85 -33.63 -11.17
N LYS A 208 2.10 -32.59 -10.78
CA LYS A 208 0.96 -32.07 -11.55
C LYS A 208 1.40 -30.90 -12.43
N LYS A 209 1.45 -31.11 -13.75
CA LYS A 209 1.75 -30.04 -14.71
C LYS A 209 0.50 -29.15 -14.95
N ASN A 210 0.72 -27.87 -15.20
CA ASN A 210 -0.31 -26.89 -15.58
C ASN A 210 -1.48 -26.73 -14.57
N SER A 211 -1.25 -27.03 -13.29
CA SER A 211 -2.24 -26.86 -12.23
C SER A 211 -1.65 -25.94 -11.15
N PRO A 212 -1.97 -24.62 -11.16
CA PRO A 212 -1.46 -23.72 -10.13
C PRO A 212 -2.04 -24.09 -8.77
N PHE A 213 -1.23 -23.94 -7.72
CA PHE A 213 -1.67 -24.19 -6.35
C PHE A 213 -1.56 -22.93 -5.48
N PHE A 214 -2.45 -22.85 -4.50
CA PHE A 214 -2.31 -21.97 -3.34
C PHE A 214 -2.19 -22.89 -2.12
N LEU A 215 -0.99 -23.03 -1.58
CA LEU A 215 -0.74 -23.85 -0.39
C LEU A 215 -0.57 -22.95 0.82
N ALA A 216 -1.56 -22.95 1.71
CA ALA A 216 -1.57 -22.20 2.95
C ALA A 216 -1.15 -23.09 4.12
N ILE A 217 0.02 -22.82 4.72
CA ILE A 217 0.58 -23.57 5.84
C ILE A 217 0.60 -22.70 7.09
N GLY A 218 -0.12 -23.10 8.12
CA GLY A 218 -0.17 -22.38 9.39
C GLY A 218 0.64 -23.08 10.49
N LEU A 219 1.73 -22.45 10.92
CA LEU A 219 2.53 -22.87 12.07
C LEU A 219 2.01 -22.20 13.35
N THR A 220 2.02 -22.93 14.46
CA THR A 220 1.46 -22.51 15.74
C THR A 220 2.51 -21.89 16.65
N LYS A 221 3.78 -22.28 16.56
CA LYS A 221 4.83 -21.65 17.35
C LYS A 221 5.24 -20.32 16.72
N PRO A 222 5.52 -19.27 17.52
CA PRO A 222 5.77 -19.32 18.96
C PRO A 222 4.58 -19.16 19.92
N HIS A 223 3.31 -19.25 19.50
CA HIS A 223 2.16 -19.21 20.43
C HIS A 223 2.30 -20.21 21.59
N LEU A 224 1.80 -19.82 22.77
CA LEU A 224 1.78 -20.63 23.98
C LEU A 224 1.10 -22.01 23.81
N PRO A 225 1.47 -23.02 24.61
CA PRO A 225 2.66 -23.05 25.47
C PRO A 225 3.95 -23.07 24.64
N PHE A 226 5.05 -22.55 25.19
CA PHE A 226 6.37 -22.58 24.54
C PHE A 226 6.96 -23.98 24.61
N VAL A 227 6.56 -24.81 23.66
CA VAL A 227 6.94 -26.22 23.54
C VAL A 227 7.73 -26.41 22.25
N ALA A 228 8.98 -26.84 22.39
CA ALA A 228 9.88 -27.11 21.27
C ALA A 228 10.87 -28.22 21.64
N PRO A 229 11.41 -28.97 20.65
CA PRO A 229 12.46 -29.96 20.90
C PRO A 229 13.69 -29.35 21.58
N LYS A 230 14.33 -30.10 22.47
CA LYS A 230 15.45 -29.67 23.33
C LYS A 230 16.58 -29.00 22.53
N LYS A 231 16.90 -29.52 21.35
CA LYS A 231 17.97 -28.95 20.50
C LYS A 231 17.78 -27.48 20.14
N TYR A 232 16.56 -26.93 20.16
CA TYR A 232 16.31 -25.50 19.93
C TYR A 232 16.43 -24.66 21.19
N TRP A 233 16.23 -25.26 22.36
CA TRP A 233 16.52 -24.63 23.64
C TRP A 233 18.03 -24.52 23.85
N ASP A 234 18.77 -25.57 23.53
CA ASP A 234 20.22 -25.67 23.75
C ASP A 234 21.05 -24.67 22.92
N ILE A 235 20.44 -24.00 21.93
CA ILE A 235 21.06 -22.92 21.15
C ILE A 235 21.35 -21.70 22.04
N TYR A 236 20.58 -21.53 23.12
CA TYR A 236 20.60 -20.33 23.94
C TYR A 236 21.00 -20.62 25.37
N ASN A 237 21.78 -19.71 25.95
CA ASN A 237 21.99 -19.65 27.38
C ASN A 237 20.86 -18.85 28.04
N ARG A 238 20.13 -19.47 28.98
CA ARG A 238 18.99 -18.84 29.67
C ARG A 238 19.39 -17.55 30.38
N GLU A 239 20.58 -17.50 30.96
CA GLU A 239 21.03 -16.36 31.77
C GLU A 239 21.30 -15.09 30.94
N GLU A 240 21.40 -15.21 29.61
CA GLU A 240 21.57 -14.07 28.73
C GLU A 240 20.27 -13.32 28.42
N PHE A 241 19.12 -13.94 28.70
CA PHE A 241 17.82 -13.29 28.52
C PHE A 241 17.58 -12.26 29.61
N LYS A 242 17.05 -11.10 29.19
CA LYS A 242 16.75 -9.98 30.07
C LYS A 242 15.37 -9.44 29.73
N MET A 243 14.62 -9.08 30.77
CA MET A 243 13.36 -8.37 30.59
C MET A 243 13.61 -7.00 29.94
N PRO A 244 12.69 -6.53 29.09
CA PRO A 244 12.82 -5.23 28.47
C PRO A 244 12.70 -4.10 29.51
N ALA A 245 13.22 -2.92 29.18
CA ALA A 245 13.29 -1.79 30.11
C ALA A 245 11.95 -1.07 30.32
N ASN A 246 11.01 -1.20 29.38
CA ASN A 246 9.66 -0.64 29.48
C ASN A 246 8.83 -1.44 30.48
N LYS A 247 8.74 -0.95 31.71
CA LYS A 247 8.00 -1.60 32.81
C LYS A 247 6.68 -0.88 33.06
N SER A 248 5.68 -1.64 33.48
CA SER A 248 4.34 -1.17 33.88
C SER A 248 3.56 -0.41 32.81
N ILE A 249 2.36 0.06 33.18
CA ILE A 249 1.56 0.97 32.36
C ILE A 249 2.25 2.33 32.34
N PRO A 250 2.60 2.88 31.17
CA PRO A 250 3.27 4.17 31.11
C PRO A 250 2.43 5.31 31.72
N PRO A 251 3.06 6.33 32.35
CA PRO A 251 2.33 7.47 32.89
C PRO A 251 1.42 8.15 31.84
N GLY A 252 0.17 8.41 32.22
CA GLY A 252 -0.83 9.03 31.34
C GLY A 252 -1.51 8.08 30.34
N TYR A 253 -1.15 6.78 30.33
CA TYR A 253 -1.91 5.77 29.60
C TYR A 253 -3.10 5.28 30.44
N PRO A 254 -4.22 4.88 29.82
CA PRO A 254 -5.29 4.24 30.56
C PRO A 254 -4.86 2.87 31.07
N VAL A 255 -5.38 2.45 32.23
CA VAL A 255 -5.00 1.19 32.90
C VAL A 255 -5.21 -0.08 32.06
N TYR A 256 -6.09 -0.02 31.07
CA TYR A 256 -6.41 -1.11 30.15
C TYR A 256 -5.60 -1.10 28.85
N ALA A 257 -4.66 -0.16 28.67
CA ALA A 257 -3.83 -0.08 27.45
C ALA A 257 -2.85 -1.25 27.32
N ALA A 258 -2.36 -1.80 28.43
CA ALA A 258 -1.19 -2.68 28.44
C ALA A 258 -1.49 -4.16 28.73
N ASN A 259 -2.76 -4.56 28.89
CA ASN A 259 -3.13 -5.94 29.22
C ASN A 259 -2.31 -6.52 30.39
N GLN A 260 -2.24 -5.82 31.53
CA GLN A 260 -1.34 -6.19 32.65
C GLN A 260 -1.57 -7.58 33.25
N PHE A 261 -2.73 -8.19 33.04
CA PHE A 261 -3.05 -9.51 33.62
C PHE A 261 -2.62 -10.68 32.74
N ALA A 262 -2.45 -10.49 31.42
CA ALA A 262 -2.15 -11.58 30.49
C ALA A 262 -3.09 -12.80 30.71
N TYR A 263 -4.41 -12.57 30.74
CA TYR A 263 -5.44 -13.55 31.10
C TYR A 263 -5.34 -14.91 30.37
N GLU A 264 -4.76 -14.93 29.18
CA GLU A 264 -4.48 -16.16 28.43
C GLU A 264 -3.57 -17.13 29.21
N MET A 265 -2.60 -16.61 29.97
CA MET A 265 -1.61 -17.39 30.72
C MET A 265 -2.14 -17.93 32.06
N HIS A 266 -3.19 -17.33 32.62
CA HIS A 266 -3.78 -17.75 33.90
C HIS A 266 -4.34 -19.18 33.89
N LYS A 267 -4.46 -19.78 32.71
CA LYS A 267 -5.00 -21.13 32.50
C LYS A 267 -3.93 -22.21 32.62
N TYR A 268 -2.65 -21.82 32.62
CA TYR A 268 -1.54 -22.75 32.74
C TYR A 268 -1.24 -23.04 34.21
N SER A 269 -0.95 -24.30 34.51
CA SER A 269 -0.85 -24.78 35.89
C SER A 269 0.38 -24.28 36.66
N ASP A 270 1.37 -23.72 35.96
CA ASP A 270 2.57 -23.13 36.54
C ASP A 270 2.59 -21.60 36.50
N PHE A 271 1.46 -20.93 36.26
CA PHE A 271 1.40 -19.46 36.33
C PHE A 271 1.75 -18.94 37.74
N GLU A 272 2.68 -17.98 37.83
CA GLU A 272 3.12 -17.38 39.10
C GLU A 272 2.30 -16.13 39.47
N GLY A 273 1.81 -16.08 40.72
CA GLY A 273 1.17 -14.87 41.27
C GLY A 273 -0.19 -14.51 40.64
N LYS A 274 -0.48 -13.21 40.52
CA LYS A 274 -1.75 -12.69 39.99
C LYS A 274 -1.60 -12.03 38.62
N SER A 275 -0.38 -11.72 38.20
CA SER A 275 -0.07 -11.05 36.95
C SER A 275 1.42 -11.18 36.63
N PRO A 276 1.83 -11.00 35.37
CA PRO A 276 3.24 -10.89 34.94
C PRO A 276 4.21 -10.12 35.84
N LYS A 277 3.76 -9.08 36.55
CA LYS A 277 4.60 -8.31 37.48
C LYS A 277 5.09 -9.13 38.69
N ASP A 278 4.38 -10.21 39.01
CA ASP A 278 4.65 -11.09 40.16
C ASP A 278 5.56 -12.27 39.76
N PHE A 279 5.88 -12.41 38.46
CA PHE A 279 6.77 -13.47 37.98
C PHE A 279 8.19 -13.25 38.49
N SER A 280 8.80 -14.33 38.96
CA SER A 280 10.22 -14.34 39.32
C SER A 280 11.11 -14.09 38.09
N ASP A 281 12.37 -13.70 38.33
CA ASP A 281 13.34 -13.50 37.25
C ASP A 281 13.62 -14.81 36.48
N ASP A 282 13.76 -15.94 37.18
CA ASP A 282 13.93 -17.25 36.54
C ASP A 282 12.72 -17.62 35.69
N PHE A 283 11.50 -17.38 36.18
CA PHE A 283 10.29 -17.63 35.42
C PHE A 283 10.24 -16.79 34.12
N ASN A 284 10.52 -15.50 34.22
CA ASN A 284 10.59 -14.62 33.06
C ASN A 284 11.65 -15.07 32.05
N LYS A 285 12.88 -15.36 32.51
CA LYS A 285 13.97 -15.87 31.65
C LYS A 285 13.59 -17.21 30.99
N ARG A 286 12.93 -18.11 31.71
CA ARG A 286 12.43 -19.38 31.16
C ARG A 286 11.42 -19.15 30.03
N LEU A 287 10.51 -18.18 30.18
CA LEU A 287 9.53 -17.84 29.15
C LEU A 287 10.19 -17.18 27.93
N LEU A 288 11.14 -16.26 28.14
CA LEU A 288 11.92 -15.64 27.06
C LEU A 288 12.71 -16.68 26.27
N HIS A 289 13.39 -17.59 26.97
CA HIS A 289 14.11 -18.71 26.40
C HIS A 289 13.17 -19.62 25.60
N GLY A 290 11.97 -19.89 26.12
CA GLY A 290 10.95 -20.68 25.43
C GLY A 290 10.45 -20.04 24.14
N TYR A 291 10.17 -18.73 24.15
CA TYR A 291 9.77 -18.03 22.93
C TYR A 291 10.89 -18.11 21.87
N ALA A 292 12.15 -17.86 22.25
CA ALA A 292 13.28 -17.96 21.34
C ALA A 292 13.46 -19.37 20.76
N ALA A 293 13.36 -20.41 21.59
CA ALA A 293 13.43 -21.81 21.16
C ALA A 293 12.31 -22.17 20.19
N CYS A 294 11.07 -21.74 20.50
CA CYS A 294 9.91 -21.95 19.63
C CYS A 294 10.04 -21.22 18.29
N THR A 295 10.58 -20.01 18.27
CA THR A 295 10.84 -19.26 17.03
C THR A 295 11.90 -19.93 16.17
N SER A 296 12.99 -20.45 16.76
CA SER A 296 13.98 -21.26 16.02
C SER A 296 13.43 -22.59 15.52
N TYR A 297 12.52 -23.22 16.25
CA TYR A 297 11.83 -24.42 15.79
C TYR A 297 10.91 -24.12 14.59
N ALA A 298 10.14 -23.03 14.64
CA ALA A 298 9.34 -22.56 13.51
C ALA A 298 10.23 -22.24 12.29
N ASP A 299 11.39 -21.61 12.50
CA ASP A 299 12.39 -21.37 11.44
C ASP A 299 12.86 -22.67 10.77
N ALA A 300 13.18 -23.71 11.55
CA ALA A 300 13.59 -25.01 11.00
C ALA A 300 12.46 -25.67 10.18
N CYS A 301 11.20 -25.56 10.63
CA CYS A 301 10.03 -25.98 9.88
C CYS A 301 9.90 -25.23 8.55
N VAL A 302 10.05 -23.90 8.54
CA VAL A 302 10.08 -23.08 7.32
C VAL A 302 11.22 -23.54 6.40
N GLY A 303 12.41 -23.77 6.94
CA GLY A 303 13.56 -24.27 6.18
C GLY A 303 13.28 -25.58 5.44
N ARG A 304 12.64 -26.54 6.12
CA ARG A 304 12.25 -27.83 5.51
C ARG A 304 11.23 -27.65 4.37
N ILE A 305 10.26 -26.75 4.53
CA ILE A 305 9.26 -26.41 3.50
C ILE A 305 9.96 -25.79 2.27
N LEU A 306 10.77 -24.75 2.48
CA LEU A 306 11.50 -24.06 1.41
C LEU A 306 12.48 -24.98 0.68
N ASN A 307 13.18 -25.84 1.42
CA ASN A 307 14.08 -26.84 0.82
C ASN A 307 13.32 -27.86 -0.02
N THR A 308 12.09 -28.21 0.36
CA THR A 308 11.24 -29.10 -0.44
C THR A 308 10.79 -28.41 -1.72
N LEU A 309 10.42 -27.13 -1.66
CA LEU A 309 10.11 -26.32 -2.85
C LEU A 309 11.30 -26.33 -3.85
N LYS A 310 12.52 -26.17 -3.35
CA LYS A 310 13.76 -26.21 -4.15
C LYS A 310 14.02 -27.59 -4.75
N LYS A 311 14.01 -28.64 -3.93
CA LYS A 311 14.29 -30.03 -4.36
C LYS A 311 13.30 -30.55 -5.41
N ASN A 312 12.08 -30.01 -5.44
CA ASN A 312 11.05 -30.43 -6.39
C ASN A 312 10.87 -29.45 -7.57
N ASN A 313 11.84 -28.54 -7.81
CA ASN A 313 11.82 -27.60 -8.94
C ASN A 313 10.57 -26.71 -9.00
N LEU A 314 9.99 -26.39 -7.83
CA LEU A 314 8.84 -25.49 -7.69
C LEU A 314 9.26 -24.05 -7.37
N THR A 315 10.56 -23.81 -7.14
CA THR A 315 11.05 -22.49 -6.70
C THR A 315 10.85 -21.43 -7.77
N GLU A 316 11.13 -21.73 -9.04
CA GLU A 316 11.09 -20.73 -10.13
C GLU A 316 9.68 -20.27 -10.52
N ASN A 317 8.62 -20.94 -10.04
CA ASN A 317 7.24 -20.58 -10.36
C ASN A 317 6.36 -20.40 -9.11
N THR A 318 6.93 -20.25 -7.92
CA THR A 318 6.16 -20.09 -6.67
C THR A 318 6.49 -18.79 -5.96
N ILE A 319 5.48 -17.93 -5.80
CA ILE A 319 5.51 -16.81 -4.86
C ILE A 319 5.47 -17.38 -3.45
N VAL A 320 6.41 -16.95 -2.59
CA VAL A 320 6.43 -17.32 -1.18
C VAL A 320 6.07 -16.10 -0.34
N VAL A 321 5.08 -16.24 0.53
CA VAL A 321 4.69 -15.24 1.52
C VAL A 321 4.90 -15.84 2.91
N LEU A 322 5.67 -15.15 3.76
CA LEU A 322 5.80 -15.48 5.17
C LEU A 322 5.33 -14.28 5.99
N TRP A 323 4.43 -14.53 6.94
CA TRP A 323 3.85 -13.48 7.78
C TRP A 323 3.55 -13.97 9.19
N GLY A 324 3.68 -13.07 10.16
CA GLY A 324 3.12 -13.23 11.52
C GLY A 324 1.71 -12.65 11.59
N ASP A 325 0.78 -13.28 12.32
CA ASP A 325 -0.60 -12.79 12.41
C ASP A 325 -0.77 -11.59 13.33
N HIS A 326 0.04 -11.49 14.37
CA HIS A 326 0.22 -10.30 15.20
C HIS A 326 1.55 -10.42 15.96
N GLY A 327 1.94 -9.35 16.63
CA GLY A 327 3.11 -9.32 17.50
C GLY A 327 2.87 -9.99 18.85
N TRP A 328 3.77 -9.71 19.80
CA TRP A 328 3.77 -10.33 21.13
C TRP A 328 4.62 -9.54 22.14
N LYS A 329 4.13 -9.43 23.38
CA LYS A 329 4.89 -8.90 24.53
C LYS A 329 5.74 -10.00 25.16
N LEU A 330 7.04 -9.73 25.26
CA LEU A 330 8.02 -10.58 25.93
C LEU A 330 8.47 -9.93 27.23
N GLY A 331 7.50 -9.57 28.08
CA GLY A 331 7.72 -8.78 29.28
C GLY A 331 7.55 -7.27 29.11
N ASP A 332 7.37 -6.81 27.86
CA ASP A 332 7.11 -5.41 27.53
C ASP A 332 5.94 -4.87 28.35
N HIS A 333 6.11 -3.66 28.88
CA HIS A 333 5.16 -3.02 29.79
C HIS A 333 4.83 -3.85 31.04
N SER A 334 5.70 -4.75 31.50
CA SER A 334 5.38 -5.73 32.56
C SER A 334 4.16 -6.59 32.23
N SER A 335 4.04 -7.00 30.96
CA SER A 335 2.97 -7.87 30.47
C SER A 335 3.52 -8.93 29.51
N TRP A 336 2.67 -9.90 29.18
CA TRP A 336 2.92 -10.98 28.23
C TRP A 336 1.73 -11.11 27.28
N CYS A 337 1.87 -11.96 26.27
CA CYS A 337 0.86 -12.19 25.23
C CYS A 337 0.66 -10.98 24.32
N LYS A 338 -0.52 -10.90 23.70
CA LYS A 338 -0.96 -9.85 22.80
C LYS A 338 -2.01 -8.97 23.48
N HIS A 339 -3.03 -8.55 22.75
CA HIS A 339 -4.23 -7.88 23.27
C HIS A 339 -4.10 -6.37 23.55
N THR A 340 -3.30 -5.65 22.75
CA THR A 340 -3.18 -4.19 22.85
C THR A 340 -2.99 -3.53 21.48
N ASN A 341 -2.92 -2.20 21.47
CA ASN A 341 -2.52 -1.40 20.32
C ASN A 341 -1.05 -0.93 20.42
N PHE A 342 -0.19 -1.60 21.18
CA PHE A 342 1.24 -1.28 21.20
C PHE A 342 1.94 -1.76 19.91
N GLU A 343 3.07 -1.15 19.58
CA GLU A 343 3.96 -1.52 18.48
C GLU A 343 4.36 -3.00 18.58
N CYS A 344 4.73 -3.47 19.77
CA CYS A 344 5.15 -4.85 20.00
C CYS A 344 4.06 -5.89 19.71
N ASP A 345 2.78 -5.51 19.81
CA ASP A 345 1.62 -6.38 19.58
C ASP A 345 1.07 -6.28 18.16
N THR A 346 1.28 -5.15 17.48
CA THR A 346 0.66 -4.89 16.17
C THR A 346 1.63 -5.01 15.00
N ARG A 347 2.93 -4.78 15.20
CA ARG A 347 3.97 -4.94 14.18
C ARG A 347 4.28 -6.43 14.01
N VAL A 348 4.39 -6.88 12.77
CA VAL A 348 4.62 -8.28 12.41
C VAL A 348 5.75 -8.41 11.40
N PRO A 349 6.44 -9.55 11.33
CA PRO A 349 7.32 -9.84 10.22
C PRO A 349 6.48 -10.13 8.97
N LEU A 350 6.90 -9.58 7.83
CA LEU A 350 6.38 -9.90 6.52
C LEU A 350 7.54 -10.00 5.52
N ILE A 351 7.63 -11.13 4.83
CA ILE A 351 8.61 -11.40 3.77
C ILE A 351 7.86 -11.94 2.55
N ILE A 352 8.10 -11.35 1.39
CA ILE A 352 7.52 -11.83 0.13
C ILE A 352 8.63 -12.05 -0.90
N ARG A 353 8.67 -13.24 -1.46
CA ARG A 353 9.59 -13.61 -2.53
C ARG A 353 8.78 -13.97 -3.77
N ASP A 354 8.85 -13.14 -4.80
CA ASP A 354 8.34 -13.44 -6.13
C ASP A 354 9.51 -13.89 -7.02
N PRO A 355 9.51 -15.13 -7.56
CA PRO A 355 10.61 -15.64 -8.38
C PRO A 355 10.89 -14.80 -9.64
N ARG A 356 9.93 -13.99 -10.07
CA ARG A 356 10.03 -13.15 -11.27
C ARG A 356 10.71 -11.81 -11.01
N LEU A 357 10.95 -11.47 -9.75
CA LEU A 357 11.50 -10.19 -9.31
C LEU A 357 12.81 -10.40 -8.55
N GLU A 358 13.65 -9.38 -8.58
CA GLU A 358 14.90 -9.37 -7.83
C GLU A 358 14.62 -9.22 -6.32
N GLY A 359 15.16 -10.15 -5.53
CA GLY A 359 15.09 -10.13 -4.07
C GLY A 359 16.23 -9.37 -3.40
N GLY A 360 16.44 -9.64 -2.10
CA GLY A 360 17.49 -9.00 -1.29
C GLY A 360 17.19 -7.55 -0.92
N LYS A 361 15.91 -7.15 -1.00
CA LYS A 361 15.48 -5.77 -0.78
C LYS A 361 14.74 -5.63 0.54
N LYS A 362 14.72 -4.41 1.08
CA LYS A 362 13.95 -4.06 2.26
C LYS A 362 13.20 -2.75 2.05
N THR A 363 12.03 -2.62 2.67
CA THR A 363 11.25 -1.38 2.63
C THR A 363 10.75 -0.99 4.02
N GLU A 364 10.85 0.30 4.34
CA GLU A 364 10.25 0.91 5.54
C GLU A 364 8.83 1.43 5.30
N ARG A 365 8.27 1.26 4.09
CA ARG A 365 6.90 1.68 3.80
C ARG A 365 5.91 0.91 4.67
N LEU A 366 4.90 1.62 5.17
CA LEU A 366 3.90 1.03 6.06
C LEU A 366 2.98 0.11 5.26
N ILE A 367 2.85 -1.13 5.73
CA ILE A 367 1.95 -2.14 5.16
C ILE A 367 0.92 -2.56 6.21
N GLU A 368 -0.30 -2.79 5.77
CA GLU A 368 -1.33 -3.46 6.56
C GLU A 368 -1.48 -4.90 6.07
N LEU A 369 -1.59 -5.90 6.97
CA LEU A 369 -1.71 -7.31 6.54
C LEU A 369 -2.92 -7.57 5.61
N ILE A 370 -4.01 -6.82 5.74
CA ILE A 370 -5.14 -6.87 4.78
C ILE A 370 -4.75 -6.54 3.34
N ASP A 371 -3.62 -5.87 3.12
CA ASP A 371 -3.10 -5.55 1.80
C ASP A 371 -2.61 -6.81 1.05
N LEU A 372 -2.38 -7.93 1.76
CA LEU A 372 -1.95 -9.20 1.15
C LEU A 372 -2.94 -9.74 0.12
N TYR A 373 -4.24 -9.66 0.41
CA TYR A 373 -5.27 -10.19 -0.49
C TYR A 373 -5.24 -9.48 -1.86
N PRO A 374 -5.41 -8.15 -1.96
CA PRO A 374 -5.33 -7.47 -3.26
C PRO A 374 -3.95 -7.59 -3.91
N THR A 375 -2.86 -7.65 -3.12
CA THR A 375 -1.51 -7.84 -3.66
C THR A 375 -1.34 -9.18 -4.36
N LEU A 376 -1.78 -10.28 -3.73
CA LEU A 376 -1.70 -11.61 -4.32
C LEU A 376 -2.53 -11.70 -5.60
N CYS A 377 -3.73 -11.13 -5.62
CA CYS A 377 -4.54 -11.02 -6.84
C CYS A 377 -3.76 -10.35 -7.97
N GLU A 378 -3.14 -9.19 -7.73
CA GLU A 378 -2.40 -8.45 -8.75
C GLU A 378 -1.10 -9.14 -9.19
N LEU A 379 -0.42 -9.85 -8.29
CA LEU A 379 0.77 -10.64 -8.63
C LEU A 379 0.44 -11.84 -9.53
N THR A 380 -0.77 -12.41 -9.39
CA THR A 380 -1.22 -13.55 -10.19
C THR A 380 -2.12 -13.18 -11.36
N GLY A 381 -2.36 -11.88 -11.58
CA GLY A 381 -3.23 -11.38 -12.66
C GLY A 381 -4.72 -11.66 -12.45
N ILE A 382 -5.14 -12.00 -11.23
CA ILE A 382 -6.54 -12.17 -10.87
C ILE A 382 -7.11 -10.78 -10.50
N PRO A 383 -8.31 -10.40 -10.97
CA PRO A 383 -8.95 -9.15 -10.57
C PRO A 383 -9.09 -9.02 -9.05
N ILE A 384 -8.96 -7.81 -8.50
CA ILE A 384 -9.15 -7.59 -7.06
C ILE A 384 -10.66 -7.56 -6.75
N PRO A 385 -11.17 -8.33 -5.77
CA PRO A 385 -12.56 -8.24 -5.36
C PRO A 385 -12.93 -6.84 -4.86
N GLN A 386 -14.08 -6.31 -5.27
CA GLN A 386 -14.50 -4.95 -4.92
C GLN A 386 -14.68 -4.70 -3.41
N HIS A 387 -14.91 -5.75 -2.63
CA HIS A 387 -15.10 -5.65 -1.19
C HIS A 387 -13.77 -5.47 -0.42
N CYS A 388 -12.63 -5.79 -1.03
CA CYS A 388 -11.33 -5.68 -0.36
C CYS A 388 -11.07 -4.23 0.07
N GLN A 389 -10.78 -4.05 1.35
CA GLN A 389 -10.43 -2.75 1.94
C GLN A 389 -8.92 -2.50 1.97
N GLY A 390 -8.11 -3.53 1.74
CA GLY A 390 -6.67 -3.41 1.57
C GLY A 390 -6.28 -2.72 0.26
N ARG A 391 -5.02 -2.32 0.15
CA ARG A 391 -4.42 -1.75 -1.06
C ARG A 391 -3.26 -2.62 -1.50
N SER A 392 -3.23 -3.02 -2.76
CA SER A 392 -2.07 -3.78 -3.28
C SER A 392 -0.77 -2.99 -3.12
N PHE A 393 0.26 -3.67 -2.63
CA PHE A 393 1.63 -3.14 -2.55
C PHE A 393 2.58 -3.81 -3.54
N LYS A 394 2.08 -4.44 -4.61
CA LYS A 394 2.90 -5.11 -5.64
C LYS A 394 4.07 -4.25 -6.13
N ASN A 395 3.87 -2.94 -6.27
CA ASN A 395 4.93 -2.02 -6.70
C ASN A 395 6.11 -1.98 -5.72
N LEU A 396 5.88 -2.12 -4.40
CA LEU A 396 6.95 -2.21 -3.39
C LEU A 396 7.81 -3.46 -3.52
N ILE A 397 7.26 -4.53 -4.10
CA ILE A 397 8.03 -5.77 -4.34
C ILE A 397 9.04 -5.55 -5.48
N LYS A 398 8.70 -4.71 -6.47
CA LYS A 398 9.59 -4.35 -7.58
C LYS A 398 10.56 -3.23 -7.19
N ASP A 399 10.03 -2.19 -6.57
CA ASP A 399 10.73 -0.98 -6.16
C ASP A 399 10.39 -0.65 -4.68
N PRO A 400 11.30 -0.94 -3.73
CA PRO A 400 11.09 -0.73 -2.31
C PRO A 400 10.76 0.71 -1.90
N GLU A 401 11.08 1.69 -2.74
CA GLU A 401 10.83 3.12 -2.47
C GLU A 401 9.51 3.61 -3.06
N ALA A 402 8.83 2.78 -3.86
CA ALA A 402 7.58 3.13 -4.52
C ALA A 402 6.52 3.64 -3.53
N ASN A 403 5.60 4.45 -4.04
CA ASN A 403 4.55 5.03 -3.21
C ASN A 403 3.52 3.97 -2.80
N HIS A 404 3.21 3.92 -1.51
CA HIS A 404 2.12 3.11 -0.95
C HIS A 404 1.30 3.92 0.08
N ARG A 405 1.24 3.46 1.33
CA ARG A 405 0.56 4.12 2.45
C ARG A 405 1.55 4.92 3.30
N LEU A 406 1.05 6.00 3.90
CA LEU A 406 1.78 6.78 4.91
C LEU A 406 1.26 6.53 6.34
N ASP A 407 0.23 5.69 6.48
CA ASP A 407 -0.29 5.25 7.76
C ASP A 407 -0.80 3.79 7.74
N ALA A 408 -0.76 3.16 8.92
CA ALA A 408 -1.35 1.84 9.18
C ALA A 408 -2.32 1.93 10.37
N TYR A 409 -3.49 1.33 10.24
CA TYR A 409 -4.59 1.37 11.20
C TYR A 409 -4.76 0.01 11.88
N SER A 410 -4.99 0.06 13.19
CA SER A 410 -5.37 -1.09 14.01
C SER A 410 -6.42 -0.68 15.04
N SER A 411 -7.20 -1.66 15.51
CA SER A 411 -8.15 -1.45 16.60
C SER A 411 -8.14 -2.62 17.57
N TYR A 412 -8.40 -2.35 18.85
CA TYR A 412 -8.45 -3.39 19.87
C TYR A 412 -9.52 -3.09 20.94
N PRO A 413 -10.45 -4.02 21.24
CA PRO A 413 -11.41 -3.85 22.32
C PRO A 413 -10.72 -4.02 23.69
N ALA A 414 -10.76 -2.98 24.51
CA ALA A 414 -10.17 -2.96 25.84
C ALA A 414 -11.26 -2.69 26.88
N LEU A 415 -11.62 -3.73 27.64
CA LEU A 415 -12.79 -3.73 28.55
C LEU A 415 -14.08 -3.38 27.79
N LYS A 416 -14.70 -2.24 28.11
CA LYS A 416 -15.92 -1.72 27.46
C LYS A 416 -15.64 -0.72 26.33
N ASN A 417 -14.38 -0.37 26.10
CA ASN A 417 -13.98 0.66 25.16
C ASN A 417 -13.33 0.04 23.92
N MET A 418 -13.41 0.73 22.79
CA MET A 418 -12.64 0.41 21.59
C MET A 418 -11.43 1.33 21.48
N GLY A 419 -10.22 0.76 21.47
CA GLY A 419 -9.00 1.49 21.17
C GLY A 419 -8.77 1.53 19.66
N HIS A 420 -8.78 2.70 19.05
CA HIS A 420 -8.44 2.91 17.65
C HIS A 420 -7.03 3.52 17.56
N SER A 421 -6.15 2.90 16.79
CA SER A 421 -4.75 3.31 16.68
C SER A 421 -4.34 3.53 15.23
N ILE A 422 -3.53 4.57 15.01
CA ILE A 422 -2.91 4.87 13.73
C ILE A 422 -1.40 5.05 13.90
N ARG A 423 -0.65 4.36 13.05
CA ARG A 423 0.81 4.34 13.02
C ARG A 423 1.30 5.10 11.79
N PHE A 424 2.20 6.06 11.98
CA PHE A 424 2.90 6.81 10.93
C PHE A 424 4.35 6.35 10.78
N LYS A 425 5.23 7.14 10.16
CA LYS A 425 6.67 6.83 10.12
C LYS A 425 7.29 6.88 11.53
N ASN A 426 7.10 7.98 12.26
CA ASN A 426 7.72 8.18 13.58
C ASN A 426 6.73 8.10 14.73
N TYR A 427 5.44 8.35 14.49
CA TYR A 427 4.46 8.47 15.57
C TYR A 427 3.48 7.30 15.59
N ARG A 428 2.91 7.04 16.76
CA ARG A 428 1.67 6.28 16.94
C ARG A 428 0.71 7.10 17.76
N TYR A 429 -0.55 7.12 17.33
CA TYR A 429 -1.63 7.80 18.03
C TYR A 429 -2.77 6.83 18.29
N THR A 430 -3.24 6.74 19.54
CA THR A 430 -4.35 5.87 19.95
C THR A 430 -5.43 6.67 20.68
N GLU A 431 -6.68 6.49 20.27
CA GLU A 431 -7.88 6.98 20.96
C GLU A 431 -8.68 5.80 21.50
N TRP A 432 -9.09 5.86 22.76
CA TRP A 432 -10.08 4.93 23.30
C TRP A 432 -11.44 5.59 23.32
N ARG A 433 -12.44 4.91 22.77
CA ARG A 433 -13.82 5.38 22.70
C ARG A 433 -14.76 4.46 23.45
N ASP A 434 -15.71 5.04 24.16
CA ASP A 434 -16.76 4.29 24.83
C ASP A 434 -17.80 3.75 23.81
N PRO A 435 -18.78 2.92 24.24
CA PRO A 435 -19.82 2.40 23.33
C PRO A 435 -20.71 3.47 22.68
N LYS A 436 -20.64 4.74 23.13
CA LYS A 436 -21.34 5.88 22.53
C LYS A 436 -20.43 6.68 21.59
N ASP A 437 -19.28 6.12 21.21
CA ASP A 437 -18.25 6.71 20.35
C ASP A 437 -17.59 7.98 20.95
N LYS A 438 -17.71 8.20 22.27
CA LYS A 438 -17.05 9.32 22.94
C LYS A 438 -15.61 8.94 23.29
N THR A 439 -14.65 9.78 22.90
CA THR A 439 -13.26 9.63 23.33
C THR A 439 -13.11 9.76 24.84
N VAL A 440 -12.54 8.75 25.49
CA VAL A 440 -12.31 8.68 26.94
C VAL A 440 -10.84 8.67 27.34
N ALA A 441 -9.93 8.35 26.41
CA ALA A 441 -8.48 8.46 26.61
C ALA A 441 -7.77 8.67 25.28
N GLN A 442 -6.60 9.30 25.31
CA GLN A 442 -5.76 9.57 24.13
C GLN A 442 -4.28 9.41 24.49
N VAL A 443 -3.52 8.81 23.59
CA VAL A 443 -2.08 8.64 23.70
C VAL A 443 -1.44 8.98 22.37
N LEU A 444 -0.39 9.80 22.40
CA LEU A 444 0.52 10.03 21.28
C LEU A 444 1.93 9.65 21.70
N THR A 445 2.64 8.89 20.87
CA THR A 445 4.00 8.44 21.15
C THR A 445 4.90 8.67 19.95
N ASP A 446 6.10 9.22 20.19
CA ASP A 446 7.17 9.30 19.21
C ASP A 446 8.05 8.05 19.29
N LEU A 447 7.76 7.09 18.41
CA LEU A 447 8.47 5.81 18.32
C LEU A 447 9.91 5.93 17.81
N LYS A 448 10.32 7.10 17.28
CA LYS A 448 11.71 7.32 16.91
C LYS A 448 12.57 7.62 18.14
N SER A 449 12.10 8.49 19.03
CA SER A 449 12.80 8.81 20.28
C SER A 449 12.46 7.85 21.43
N ASP A 450 11.28 7.26 21.39
CA ASP A 450 10.73 6.36 22.41
C ASP A 450 10.18 5.07 21.76
N PRO A 451 11.07 4.17 21.28
CA PRO A 451 10.66 2.89 20.69
C PRO A 451 10.01 1.93 21.70
N GLY A 452 10.14 2.20 23.01
CA GLY A 452 9.58 1.37 24.09
C GLY A 452 8.17 1.78 24.52
N GLU A 453 7.61 2.83 23.91
CA GLU A 453 6.29 3.38 24.17
C GLU A 453 6.01 3.73 25.64
N ILE A 454 6.97 4.38 26.30
CA ILE A 454 6.86 4.74 27.73
C ILE A 454 6.42 6.19 27.98
N THR A 455 6.25 7.00 26.94
CA THR A 455 5.95 8.43 27.03
C THR A 455 4.65 8.78 26.32
N ASN A 456 3.71 9.39 27.04
CA ASN A 456 2.53 10.01 26.43
C ASN A 456 2.80 11.49 26.09
N CYS A 457 2.98 11.78 24.81
CA CYS A 457 3.26 13.11 24.28
C CYS A 457 2.00 13.96 24.04
N ILE A 458 0.81 13.51 24.46
CA ILE A 458 -0.48 14.15 24.13
C ILE A 458 -0.56 15.64 24.53
N ASN A 459 0.11 16.05 25.60
CA ASN A 459 0.11 17.41 26.13
C ASN A 459 1.37 18.21 25.76
N ASN A 460 2.28 17.64 24.97
CA ASN A 460 3.52 18.32 24.60
C ASN A 460 3.28 19.19 23.36
N ALA A 461 3.48 20.51 23.52
CA ALA A 461 3.23 21.51 22.48
C ALA A 461 4.06 21.29 21.20
N ASN A 462 5.24 20.66 21.29
CA ASN A 462 6.08 20.36 20.13
C ASN A 462 5.42 19.36 19.16
N TYR A 463 4.44 18.59 19.62
CA TYR A 463 3.71 17.61 18.81
C TYR A 463 2.29 18.07 18.45
N ALA A 464 1.95 19.35 18.64
CA ALA A 464 0.59 19.84 18.41
C ALA A 464 0.10 19.65 16.96
N GLU A 465 0.96 19.90 15.98
CA GLU A 465 0.64 19.70 14.55
C GLU A 465 0.50 18.21 14.21
N ASP A 466 1.45 17.39 14.66
CA ASP A 466 1.42 15.93 14.49
C ASP A 466 0.16 15.32 15.11
N LEU A 467 -0.22 15.78 16.31
CA LEU A 467 -1.44 15.36 16.99
C LEU A 467 -2.70 15.73 16.21
N ALA A 468 -2.78 16.97 15.72
CA ALA A 468 -3.92 17.42 14.92
C ALA A 468 -4.07 16.62 13.62
N TYR A 469 -2.94 16.34 12.96
CA TYR A 469 -2.91 15.48 11.78
C TYR A 469 -3.32 14.04 12.10
N ALA A 470 -2.77 13.46 13.17
CA ALA A 470 -3.07 12.11 13.63
C ALA A 470 -4.56 11.93 13.96
N LYS A 471 -5.17 12.88 14.69
CA LYS A 471 -6.62 12.91 14.98
C LYS A 471 -7.46 12.90 13.71
N LYS A 472 -7.10 13.73 12.73
CA LYS A 472 -7.82 13.81 11.45
C LYS A 472 -7.70 12.50 10.66
N ARG A 473 -6.49 11.96 10.54
CA ARG A 473 -6.26 10.69 9.82
C ARG A 473 -6.94 9.53 10.52
N LEU A 474 -6.82 9.41 11.84
CA LEU A 474 -7.48 8.32 12.59
C LEU A 474 -9.00 8.32 12.36
N ASN A 475 -9.65 9.48 12.45
CA ASN A 475 -11.09 9.60 12.16
C ASN A 475 -11.45 9.16 10.73
N LEU A 476 -10.62 9.48 9.74
CA LEU A 476 -10.82 9.00 8.37
C LEU A 476 -10.71 7.47 8.31
N ARG A 477 -9.66 6.90 8.92
CA ARG A 477 -9.40 5.45 8.89
C ARG A 477 -10.48 4.65 9.65
N ILE A 478 -11.00 5.18 10.76
CA ILE A 478 -12.16 4.60 11.46
C ILE A 478 -13.37 4.55 10.51
N ASN A 479 -13.69 5.68 9.86
CA ASN A 479 -14.81 5.75 8.91
C ASN A 479 -14.63 4.80 7.72
N GLU A 480 -13.43 4.70 7.16
CA GLU A 480 -13.11 3.74 6.09
C GLU A 480 -13.24 2.30 6.57
N SER A 481 -12.83 2.01 7.80
CA SER A 481 -12.91 0.66 8.38
C SER A 481 -14.36 0.18 8.57
N CYS A 482 -15.31 1.10 8.72
CA CYS A 482 -16.73 0.81 8.93
C CYS A 482 -17.59 0.85 7.66
N LYS A 483 -17.05 1.32 6.51
CA LYS A 483 -17.83 1.48 5.28
C LYS A 483 -17.71 0.23 4.41
N PRO A 484 -18.77 -0.58 4.28
CA PRO A 484 -18.73 -1.67 3.31
C PRO A 484 -18.74 -1.07 1.90
N LYS A 485 -17.78 -1.48 1.05
CA LYS A 485 -17.91 -1.30 -0.41
C LYS A 485 -18.83 -2.37 -1.03
N PHE A 486 -19.43 -3.23 -0.21
CA PHE A 486 -20.21 -4.40 -0.58
C PHE A 486 -21.68 -4.23 -0.18
N SER A 487 -22.63 -4.61 -1.03
CA SER A 487 -24.01 -4.87 -0.62
C SER A 487 -24.17 -6.37 -0.37
N ASN A 488 -24.92 -6.75 0.67
CA ASN A 488 -25.21 -8.15 1.00
C ASN A 488 -26.10 -8.88 -0.02
N GLU A 489 -26.44 -8.23 -1.14
CA GLU A 489 -27.25 -8.83 -2.18
C GLU A 489 -26.37 -9.66 -3.12
N SER A 490 -26.71 -10.94 -3.23
CA SER A 490 -26.20 -11.84 -4.26
C SER A 490 -26.54 -11.29 -5.64
N LYS A 491 -25.67 -10.47 -6.21
CA LYS A 491 -25.55 -10.38 -7.65
C LYS A 491 -24.62 -11.50 -8.06
N SER A 492 -25.19 -12.55 -8.66
CA SER A 492 -24.43 -13.58 -9.34
C SER A 492 -23.33 -12.90 -10.16
N ALA A 493 -22.16 -13.51 -10.23
CA ALA A 493 -21.05 -13.04 -11.05
C ALA A 493 -21.46 -13.11 -12.54
N GLN A 494 -22.30 -12.17 -12.97
CA GLN A 494 -22.46 -11.83 -14.37
C GLN A 494 -21.10 -11.28 -14.78
N LYS A 495 -20.52 -11.88 -15.81
CA LYS A 495 -19.49 -11.21 -16.64
C LYS A 495 -19.92 -9.76 -16.77
N GLN A 496 -19.12 -8.83 -16.24
CA GLN A 496 -19.34 -7.41 -16.50
C GLN A 496 -19.12 -7.19 -18.00
N VAL A 497 -20.21 -7.37 -18.76
CA VAL A 497 -20.40 -6.60 -19.97
C VAL A 497 -20.64 -5.19 -19.47
N ILE A 498 -19.71 -4.28 -19.78
CA ILE A 498 -19.89 -2.86 -19.47
C ILE A 498 -21.07 -2.38 -20.34
N GLN A 499 -22.27 -2.41 -19.77
CA GLN A 499 -23.40 -1.69 -20.34
C GLN A 499 -23.34 -0.25 -19.83
N ILE A 500 -22.98 0.65 -20.73
CA ILE A 500 -23.04 2.09 -20.50
C ILE A 500 -24.53 2.47 -20.48
N ILE A 501 -25.06 2.80 -19.31
CA ILE A 501 -26.39 3.38 -19.16
C ILE A 501 -26.20 4.89 -19.03
N PRO A 502 -26.54 5.70 -20.05
CA PRO A 502 -26.46 7.15 -19.94
C PRO A 502 -27.55 7.64 -18.97
N SER A 503 -27.14 8.30 -17.89
CA SER A 503 -28.02 9.06 -17.01
C SER A 503 -27.46 10.48 -16.85
N PRO A 504 -28.32 11.52 -16.77
CA PRO A 504 -27.87 12.91 -16.59
C PRO A 504 -26.96 13.12 -15.37
N GLU A 505 -27.14 12.31 -14.33
CA GLU A 505 -26.35 12.36 -13.08
C GLU A 505 -25.01 11.62 -13.19
N ASN A 506 -24.88 10.72 -14.18
CA ASN A 506 -23.70 9.92 -14.49
C ASN A 506 -22.93 10.41 -15.71
N LEU A 507 -23.28 11.58 -16.27
CA LEU A 507 -22.52 12.19 -17.36
C LEU A 507 -21.10 12.50 -16.89
N ARG A 508 -20.12 11.77 -17.43
CA ARG A 508 -18.72 12.22 -17.46
C ARG A 508 -18.71 13.64 -18.05
N GLN A 509 -17.84 14.48 -17.52
CA GLN A 509 -17.63 15.84 -18.02
C GLN A 509 -17.49 15.82 -19.55
N SER A 510 -18.23 16.66 -20.28
CA SER A 510 -17.89 16.95 -21.68
C SER A 510 -16.59 17.76 -21.65
N ILE A 511 -15.47 17.08 -21.76
CA ILE A 511 -14.17 17.72 -21.95
C ILE A 511 -14.00 17.79 -23.46
N ASP A 512 -13.81 19.00 -23.98
CA ASP A 512 -13.79 19.22 -25.43
C ASP A 512 -12.56 18.56 -26.12
N GLY A 513 -11.63 17.97 -25.34
CA GLY A 513 -10.38 17.32 -25.80
C GLY A 513 -9.93 16.06 -25.04
N PHE A 514 -10.82 15.34 -24.36
CA PHE A 514 -10.46 14.08 -23.66
C PHE A 514 -10.29 12.93 -24.67
N GLY A 515 -9.11 12.30 -24.67
CA GLY A 515 -8.71 11.35 -25.73
C GLY A 515 -8.37 12.08 -27.03
N GLY A 516 -7.57 13.13 -26.95
CA GLY A 516 -7.45 14.10 -28.03
C GLY A 516 -6.20 14.99 -28.02
N SER A 517 -5.31 14.89 -27.02
CA SER A 517 -4.16 15.81 -26.90
C SER A 517 -2.85 15.12 -26.56
N ILE A 518 -1.75 15.55 -27.20
CA ILE A 518 -0.39 15.03 -26.97
C ILE A 518 0.57 16.20 -26.74
N ALA A 519 1.51 16.01 -25.83
CA ALA A 519 2.62 16.94 -25.62
C ALA A 519 3.94 16.30 -26.05
N PHE A 520 4.57 16.82 -27.10
CA PHE A 520 5.86 16.32 -27.58
C PHE A 520 7.01 16.99 -26.81
N TRP A 521 7.26 16.54 -25.58
CA TRP A 521 8.37 17.02 -24.74
C TRP A 521 9.59 16.12 -24.89
N GLY A 522 10.64 16.57 -25.60
CA GLY A 522 11.92 15.84 -25.64
C GLY A 522 11.83 14.43 -26.22
N THR A 523 10.70 14.07 -26.83
CA THR A 523 10.47 12.77 -27.46
C THR A 523 11.08 12.76 -28.86
N ARG A 524 11.65 11.61 -29.25
CA ARG A 524 12.06 11.31 -30.63
C ARG A 524 10.96 10.54 -31.33
N ALA A 525 9.72 11.05 -31.27
CA ALA A 525 8.58 10.39 -31.91
C ALA A 525 8.82 10.30 -33.42
N ASP A 526 8.83 9.07 -33.95
CA ASP A 526 8.83 8.81 -35.38
C ASP A 526 7.41 8.96 -35.96
N ASP A 527 7.28 8.88 -37.28
CA ASP A 527 6.00 9.09 -37.96
C ASP A 527 5.00 7.99 -37.62
N GLU A 528 5.46 6.77 -37.34
CA GLU A 528 4.63 5.63 -36.98
C GLU A 528 3.96 5.85 -35.61
N ALA A 529 4.74 6.27 -34.60
CA ALA A 529 4.20 6.61 -33.28
C ALA A 529 3.19 7.77 -33.36
N MET A 530 3.44 8.77 -34.21
CA MET A 530 2.50 9.88 -34.44
C MET A 530 1.22 9.40 -35.12
N GLU A 531 1.31 8.53 -36.12
CA GLU A 531 0.14 7.96 -36.80
C GLU A 531 -0.74 7.15 -35.85
N TYR A 532 -0.14 6.30 -35.01
CA TYR A 532 -0.88 5.57 -33.97
C TYR A 532 -1.57 6.53 -33.01
N ALA A 533 -0.88 7.57 -32.56
CA ALA A 533 -1.44 8.63 -31.73
C ALA A 533 -2.64 9.36 -32.38
N PHE A 534 -2.57 9.68 -33.67
CA PHE A 534 -3.66 10.36 -34.36
C PHE A 534 -4.85 9.43 -34.64
N LYS A 535 -4.58 8.17 -35.02
CA LYS A 535 -5.62 7.21 -35.42
C LYS A 535 -6.28 6.52 -34.23
N GLU A 536 -5.50 5.94 -33.32
CA GLU A 536 -6.01 5.15 -32.19
C GLU A 536 -6.49 6.04 -31.05
N LEU A 537 -5.73 7.08 -30.71
CA LEU A 537 -6.08 7.99 -29.62
C LEU A 537 -6.95 9.16 -30.08
N LYS A 538 -7.32 9.24 -31.36
CA LYS A 538 -8.15 10.31 -31.94
C LYS A 538 -7.66 11.73 -31.62
N THR A 539 -6.34 11.90 -31.58
CA THR A 539 -5.69 13.15 -31.20
C THR A 539 -6.02 14.29 -32.18
N SER A 540 -6.61 15.37 -31.67
CA SER A 540 -7.02 16.57 -32.41
C SER A 540 -6.31 17.84 -31.95
N ILE A 541 -5.65 17.80 -30.79
CA ILE A 541 -4.93 18.91 -30.17
C ILE A 541 -3.47 18.52 -30.01
N LEU A 542 -2.56 19.43 -30.31
CA LEU A 542 -1.15 19.22 -30.11
C LEU A 542 -0.52 20.35 -29.31
N ARG A 543 0.19 20.00 -28.26
CA ARG A 543 0.80 20.97 -27.34
C ARG A 543 2.31 21.05 -27.52
N ALA A 544 2.84 22.26 -27.60
CA ALA A 544 4.26 22.54 -27.73
C ALA A 544 4.72 23.70 -26.82
N GLN A 545 5.97 23.68 -26.33
CA GLN A 545 6.55 24.85 -25.64
C GLN A 545 6.88 25.92 -26.67
N GLY A 546 6.50 27.15 -26.36
CA GLY A 546 6.99 28.36 -27.04
C GLY A 546 8.35 28.85 -26.55
N GLU A 547 9.26 27.94 -26.16
CA GLU A 547 10.55 28.29 -25.55
C GLU A 547 11.64 28.72 -26.55
N VAL A 548 12.61 29.47 -26.02
CA VAL A 548 13.92 29.73 -26.64
C VAL A 548 14.95 28.93 -25.86
N SER A 549 15.51 27.87 -26.45
CA SER A 549 16.59 27.16 -25.76
C SER A 549 17.93 27.89 -25.91
N LYS A 550 18.85 27.67 -24.97
CA LYS A 550 20.28 28.03 -25.08
C LYS A 550 21.04 27.30 -26.21
N LYS A 551 20.42 26.33 -26.91
CA LYS A 551 21.09 25.39 -27.85
C LYS A 551 20.34 25.16 -29.19
N GLY A 552 19.32 25.95 -29.55
CA GLY A 552 18.57 25.78 -30.83
C GLY A 552 17.39 24.78 -30.86
N ILE A 553 16.87 24.30 -29.73
CA ILE A 553 15.75 23.31 -29.62
C ILE A 553 14.40 23.81 -30.19
N VAL A 554 14.27 25.09 -30.60
CA VAL A 554 13.04 25.56 -31.27
C VAL A 554 12.84 24.88 -32.63
N ASP A 555 13.94 24.50 -33.30
CA ASP A 555 13.92 23.75 -34.56
C ASP A 555 13.38 22.33 -34.40
N HIS A 556 13.55 21.72 -33.21
CA HIS A 556 13.02 20.39 -32.90
C HIS A 556 11.49 20.40 -32.78
N ASN A 557 10.95 21.38 -32.04
CA ASN A 557 9.48 21.54 -31.95
C ASN A 557 8.88 21.84 -33.32
N ARG A 558 9.55 22.67 -34.12
CA ARG A 558 9.14 22.95 -35.50
C ARG A 558 9.06 21.68 -36.34
N ALA A 559 10.14 20.87 -36.39
CA ALA A 559 10.18 19.66 -37.21
C ALA A 559 9.10 18.64 -36.81
N ILE A 560 8.84 18.49 -35.50
CA ILE A 560 7.77 17.62 -35.01
C ILE A 560 6.39 18.17 -35.37
N LEU A 561 6.16 19.47 -35.23
CA LEU A 561 4.88 20.09 -35.56
C LEU A 561 4.59 20.04 -37.07
N GLU A 562 5.59 20.28 -37.92
CA GLU A 562 5.46 20.15 -39.37
C GLU A 562 5.11 18.71 -39.77
N ARG A 563 5.78 17.71 -39.19
CA ARG A 563 5.49 16.27 -39.41
C ARG A 563 4.10 15.89 -38.92
N ALA A 564 3.74 16.31 -37.71
CA ALA A 564 2.42 16.07 -37.14
C ALA A 564 1.29 16.68 -37.99
N MET A 565 1.47 17.92 -38.45
CA MET A 565 0.49 18.59 -39.32
C MET A 565 0.40 17.96 -40.71
N LYS A 566 1.48 17.38 -41.23
CA LYS A 566 1.44 16.61 -42.47
C LYS A 566 0.58 15.34 -42.31
N LEU A 567 0.71 14.67 -41.17
CA LEU A 567 -0.06 13.46 -40.86
C LEU A 567 -1.52 13.77 -40.51
N ASN A 568 -1.78 14.90 -39.84
CA ASN A 568 -3.13 15.37 -39.54
C ASN A 568 -3.23 16.91 -39.70
N PRO A 569 -3.65 17.40 -40.89
CA PRO A 569 -3.76 18.84 -41.16
C PRO A 569 -4.82 19.57 -40.32
N LYS A 570 -5.69 18.84 -39.62
CA LYS A 570 -6.77 19.41 -38.79
C LYS A 570 -6.37 19.61 -37.32
N LEU A 571 -5.10 19.39 -36.97
CA LEU A 571 -4.62 19.56 -35.60
C LEU A 571 -4.75 21.02 -35.13
N GLU A 572 -5.28 21.18 -33.92
CA GLU A 572 -5.24 22.42 -33.17
C GLU A 572 -3.94 22.50 -32.36
N VAL A 573 -3.09 23.51 -32.62
CA VAL A 573 -1.84 23.66 -31.87
C VAL A 573 -2.01 24.61 -30.68
N LEU A 574 -1.77 24.10 -29.47
CA LEU A 574 -1.64 24.86 -28.22
C LEU A 574 -0.17 25.18 -27.95
N LEU A 575 0.22 26.44 -28.15
CA LEU A 575 1.56 26.92 -27.83
C LEU A 575 1.60 27.44 -26.39
N THR A 576 2.31 26.74 -25.51
CA THR A 576 2.35 27.04 -24.07
C THR A 576 3.63 27.80 -23.65
N PHE A 577 3.45 28.77 -22.76
CA PHE A 577 4.50 29.63 -22.20
C PHE A 577 4.53 29.52 -20.66
N TRP A 578 5.58 28.92 -20.11
CA TRP A 578 5.71 28.58 -18.67
C TRP A 578 6.95 29.19 -17.99
N GLN A 579 8.01 29.45 -18.76
CA GLN A 579 9.21 30.15 -18.30
C GLN A 579 9.55 31.32 -19.24
N PRO A 580 9.58 32.57 -18.73
CA PRO A 580 9.99 33.73 -19.49
C PRO A 580 11.45 33.67 -19.96
N ARG A 581 11.68 33.76 -21.27
CA ARG A 581 12.99 33.77 -21.92
C ARG A 581 12.90 34.47 -23.27
N SER A 582 13.98 35.14 -23.71
CA SER A 582 14.15 35.63 -25.08
C SER A 582 15.55 35.31 -25.61
N SER A 583 15.83 35.62 -26.88
CA SER A 583 17.19 35.53 -27.43
C SER A 583 18.17 36.52 -26.80
N THR A 584 17.68 37.59 -26.20
CA THR A 584 18.49 38.66 -25.59
C THR A 584 18.60 38.53 -24.07
N LEU A 585 17.61 37.90 -23.42
CA LEU A 585 17.55 37.68 -21.98
C LEU A 585 17.40 36.18 -21.71
N LEU A 586 18.55 35.51 -21.61
CA LEU A 586 18.67 34.06 -21.57
C LEU A 586 18.67 33.47 -20.15
N LYS A 587 18.89 34.31 -19.13
CA LYS A 587 18.97 33.85 -17.74
C LYS A 587 17.63 34.02 -17.04
N THR A 588 17.30 33.09 -16.17
CA THR A 588 16.07 33.13 -15.38
C THR A 588 16.01 34.38 -14.51
N GLU A 589 17.16 34.76 -13.92
CA GLU A 589 17.25 35.97 -13.11
C GLU A 589 17.04 37.27 -13.90
N ASP A 590 17.06 37.25 -15.24
CA ASP A 590 16.72 38.44 -16.03
C ASP A 590 15.23 38.75 -15.90
N TRP A 591 14.40 37.70 -15.86
CA TRP A 591 12.94 37.78 -15.92
C TRP A 591 12.24 37.63 -14.59
N LEU A 592 12.74 36.75 -13.71
CA LEU A 592 12.02 36.30 -12.52
C LEU A 592 12.69 36.77 -11.23
N ASP A 593 11.89 37.08 -10.22
CA ASP A 593 12.32 37.27 -8.83
C ASP A 593 12.16 35.95 -8.05
N GLU A 594 13.18 35.59 -7.27
CA GLU A 594 13.15 34.42 -6.38
C GLU A 594 12.45 34.76 -5.05
N ILE A 595 11.55 33.90 -4.60
CA ILE A 595 10.93 33.94 -3.27
C ILE A 595 11.30 32.64 -2.55
N LYS A 596 11.87 32.77 -1.35
CA LYS A 596 12.20 31.63 -0.48
C LYS A 596 11.00 31.31 0.41
N LYS A 597 10.48 30.08 0.32
CA LYS A 597 9.43 29.57 1.21
C LYS A 597 9.85 28.21 1.76
N GLY A 598 10.47 28.22 2.95
CA GLY A 598 11.09 27.02 3.54
C GLY A 598 12.37 26.62 2.79
N GLU A 599 12.52 25.34 2.47
CA GLU A 599 13.66 24.80 1.70
C GLU A 599 13.50 24.94 0.17
N ASN A 600 12.33 25.39 -0.32
CA ASN A 600 12.02 25.48 -1.75
C ASN A 600 12.12 26.92 -2.29
N LYS A 601 12.61 27.05 -3.53
CA LYS A 601 12.64 28.30 -4.30
C LYS A 601 11.41 28.39 -5.20
N GLN A 602 10.72 29.53 -5.17
CA GLN A 602 9.63 29.87 -6.10
C GLN A 602 9.99 31.11 -6.89
N TYR A 603 9.41 31.28 -8.08
CA TYR A 603 9.76 32.39 -8.96
C TYR A 603 8.50 33.11 -9.48
N PHE A 604 8.52 34.44 -9.44
CA PHE A 604 7.46 35.27 -10.04
C PHE A 604 8.07 36.13 -11.14
N LEU A 605 7.32 36.37 -12.22
CA LEU A 605 7.71 37.34 -13.22
C LEU A 605 7.92 38.71 -12.54
N LYS A 606 9.05 39.37 -12.80
CA LYS A 606 9.29 40.74 -12.34
C LYS A 606 8.19 41.64 -12.90
N PRO A 607 7.52 42.48 -12.07
CA PRO A 607 6.46 43.36 -12.57
C PRO A 607 6.88 44.22 -13.76
N LYS A 608 8.13 44.72 -13.77
CA LYS A 608 8.70 45.50 -14.87
C LYS A 608 8.91 44.72 -16.18
N MET A 609 8.90 43.39 -16.13
CA MET A 609 9.15 42.52 -17.28
C MET A 609 7.86 42.01 -17.95
N GLU A 610 6.67 42.35 -17.43
CA GLU A 610 5.40 41.92 -18.01
C GLU A 610 5.18 42.41 -19.44
N ASP A 611 5.49 43.68 -19.72
CA ASP A 611 5.37 44.22 -21.08
C ASP A 611 6.32 43.53 -22.07
N GLU A 612 7.55 43.26 -21.66
CA GLU A 612 8.53 42.53 -22.46
C GLU A 612 8.12 41.07 -22.66
N TRP A 613 7.52 40.45 -21.63
CA TRP A 613 7.08 39.07 -21.74
C TRP A 613 5.89 38.93 -22.70
N ALA A 614 4.95 39.86 -22.65
CA ALA A 614 3.84 39.89 -23.60
C ALA A 614 4.33 40.09 -25.05
N LYS A 615 5.34 40.95 -25.27
CA LYS A 615 5.96 41.13 -26.60
C LYS A 615 6.62 39.85 -27.09
N GLU A 616 7.36 39.16 -26.22
CA GLU A 616 8.03 37.91 -26.58
C GLU A 616 7.02 36.82 -26.96
N ILE A 617 5.96 36.64 -26.17
CA ILE A 617 4.87 35.69 -26.50
C ILE A 617 4.31 35.97 -27.90
N VAL A 618 3.96 37.23 -28.19
CA VAL A 618 3.41 37.64 -29.50
C VAL A 618 4.42 37.37 -30.63
N SER A 619 5.69 37.69 -30.41
CA SER A 619 6.78 37.43 -31.37
C SER A 619 6.89 35.93 -31.69
N ARG A 620 6.77 35.07 -30.68
CA ARG A 620 6.83 33.61 -30.82
C ARG A 620 5.65 33.06 -31.59
N VAL A 621 4.43 33.50 -31.29
CA VAL A 621 3.26 33.10 -32.06
C VAL A 621 3.42 33.46 -33.54
N LYS A 622 3.90 34.68 -33.86
CA LYS A 622 4.21 35.07 -35.24
C LYS A 622 5.25 34.16 -35.89
N GLN A 623 6.29 33.78 -35.16
CA GLN A 623 7.34 32.91 -35.67
C GLN A 623 6.80 31.54 -36.05
N TYR A 624 5.99 30.91 -35.19
CA TYR A 624 5.39 29.61 -35.49
C TYR A 624 4.42 29.67 -36.68
N ILE A 625 3.61 30.73 -36.77
CA ILE A 625 2.73 30.94 -37.93
C ILE A 625 3.54 31.15 -39.21
N LYS A 626 4.67 31.88 -39.16
CA LYS A 626 5.57 32.05 -40.30
C LYS A 626 6.21 30.72 -40.74
N TRP A 627 6.36 29.77 -39.84
CA TRP A 627 6.78 28.39 -40.16
C TRP A 627 5.67 27.53 -40.76
N GLY A 628 4.46 28.06 -40.95
CA GLY A 628 3.32 27.30 -41.44
C GLY A 628 2.62 26.47 -40.37
N ILE A 629 2.94 26.67 -39.08
CA ILE A 629 2.26 25.99 -37.99
C ILE A 629 0.92 26.66 -37.70
N ASN A 630 -0.15 25.86 -37.68
CA ASN A 630 -1.50 26.32 -37.37
C ASN A 630 -1.69 26.48 -35.85
N VAL A 631 -1.10 27.54 -35.29
CA VAL A 631 -1.28 27.90 -33.88
C VAL A 631 -2.71 28.39 -33.68
N THR A 632 -3.54 27.59 -33.02
CA THR A 632 -4.94 27.92 -32.75
C THR A 632 -5.14 28.47 -31.33
N ASN A 633 -4.28 28.06 -30.38
CA ASN A 633 -4.40 28.40 -28.97
C ASN A 633 -3.04 28.82 -28.37
N LEU A 634 -3.09 29.79 -27.47
CA LEU A 634 -1.96 30.35 -26.74
C LEU A 634 -2.15 30.11 -25.24
N GLY A 635 -1.29 29.28 -24.64
CA GLY A 635 -1.34 28.95 -23.20
C GLY A 635 -0.40 29.82 -22.37
N VAL A 636 -0.93 30.51 -21.35
CA VAL A 636 -0.12 31.06 -20.26
C VAL A 636 -0.14 30.06 -19.11
N GLN A 637 0.94 29.29 -18.98
CA GLN A 637 1.02 28.22 -17.99
C GLN A 637 1.33 28.78 -16.61
N ASN A 638 0.62 28.23 -15.65
CA ASN A 638 0.85 28.46 -14.24
C ASN A 638 1.34 27.15 -13.61
N GLU A 639 2.60 27.16 -13.22
CA GLU A 639 3.27 26.11 -12.47
C GLU A 639 3.07 26.41 -10.99
N THR A 640 2.14 25.72 -10.33
CA THR A 640 1.92 25.84 -8.89
C THR A 640 2.70 24.82 -8.08
N ASN A 641 3.52 24.01 -8.74
CA ASN A 641 3.84 22.71 -8.21
C ASN A 641 5.12 22.68 -7.35
N TYR A 642 4.97 22.01 -6.21
CA TYR A 642 6.02 21.46 -5.36
C TYR A 642 6.66 20.20 -5.98
N SER A 643 6.40 19.90 -7.28
CA SER A 643 6.65 18.59 -7.88
C SER A 643 8.10 18.32 -8.28
N HIS A 644 8.94 19.34 -8.43
CA HIS A 644 10.36 19.15 -8.71
C HIS A 644 11.22 20.22 -8.03
N LEU A 645 12.05 19.82 -7.07
CA LEU A 645 13.11 20.66 -6.50
C LEU A 645 14.01 21.18 -7.65
N GLY A 646 14.01 22.49 -7.88
CA GLY A 646 14.93 23.16 -8.80
C GLY A 646 14.35 23.65 -10.15
N THR A 647 13.05 23.49 -10.42
CA THR A 647 12.45 24.06 -11.64
C THR A 647 12.27 25.59 -11.54
N GLN A 648 12.65 26.31 -12.60
CA GLN A 648 12.71 27.77 -12.64
C GLN A 648 11.50 28.38 -13.37
N THR A 649 10.30 28.09 -12.87
CA THR A 649 9.02 28.37 -13.56
C THR A 649 8.29 29.58 -12.99
N CYS A 650 7.52 30.27 -13.84
CA CYS A 650 6.76 31.45 -13.40
C CYS A 650 5.45 31.03 -12.71
N ILE A 651 5.29 31.42 -11.46
CA ILE A 651 4.02 31.31 -10.72
C ILE A 651 3.20 32.58 -10.94
N TRP A 652 1.88 32.42 -11.04
CA TRP A 652 0.96 33.53 -11.12
C TRP A 652 0.08 33.68 -9.87
N ASP A 653 -0.12 34.93 -9.48
CA ASP A 653 -1.32 35.31 -8.73
C ASP A 653 -2.53 35.35 -9.69
N PRO A 654 -3.71 34.84 -9.30
CA PRO A 654 -4.89 34.82 -10.17
C PRO A 654 -5.34 36.17 -10.72
N VAL A 655 -5.35 37.20 -9.88
CA VAL A 655 -5.79 38.54 -10.29
C VAL A 655 -4.73 39.17 -11.18
N ARG A 656 -3.45 38.96 -10.84
CA ARG A 656 -2.33 39.42 -11.67
C ARG A 656 -2.29 38.76 -13.04
N LEU A 657 -2.56 37.46 -13.15
CA LEU A 657 -2.63 36.77 -14.45
C LEU A 657 -3.77 37.31 -15.31
N ARG A 658 -4.94 37.56 -14.69
CA ARG A 658 -6.06 38.20 -15.38
C ARG A 658 -5.64 39.56 -15.95
N ASP A 659 -5.05 40.40 -15.11
CA ASP A 659 -4.63 41.75 -15.48
C ASP A 659 -3.54 41.73 -16.57
N PHE A 660 -2.59 40.79 -16.49
CA PHE A 660 -1.60 40.56 -17.54
C PHE A 660 -2.27 40.21 -18.88
N ILE A 661 -3.25 39.30 -18.87
CA ILE A 661 -3.97 38.91 -20.08
C ILE A 661 -4.75 40.10 -20.67
N GLU A 662 -5.55 40.77 -19.84
CA GLU A 662 -6.45 41.84 -20.27
C GLU A 662 -5.71 43.10 -20.72
N LYS A 663 -4.68 43.50 -19.97
CA LYS A 663 -4.01 44.80 -20.15
C LYS A 663 -2.75 44.71 -20.99
N LYS A 664 -2.10 43.54 -21.04
CA LYS A 664 -0.77 43.40 -21.65
C LYS A 664 -0.78 42.48 -22.87
N LEU A 665 -1.29 41.26 -22.74
CA LEU A 665 -1.18 40.24 -23.78
C LEU A 665 -2.21 40.41 -24.89
N LYS A 666 -3.50 40.42 -24.56
CA LYS A 666 -4.59 40.45 -25.56
C LYS A 666 -4.52 41.69 -26.49
N PRO A 667 -4.32 42.92 -25.99
CA PRO A 667 -4.20 44.09 -26.88
C PRO A 667 -3.06 43.96 -27.90
N ARG A 668 -1.96 43.30 -27.53
CA ARG A 668 -0.81 43.11 -28.43
C ARG A 668 -1.05 42.02 -29.45
N LEU A 669 -1.77 40.96 -29.10
CA LEU A 669 -2.23 39.95 -30.08
C LEU A 669 -3.15 40.60 -31.12
N ASP A 670 -4.08 41.44 -30.67
CA ASP A 670 -5.03 42.16 -31.54
C ASP A 670 -4.30 43.14 -32.46
N GLN A 671 -3.38 43.94 -31.92
CA GLN A 671 -2.54 44.85 -32.72
C GLN A 671 -1.65 44.10 -33.72
N ALA A 672 -1.24 42.89 -33.39
CA ALA A 672 -0.45 42.02 -34.24
C ALA A 672 -1.27 41.29 -35.33
N GLY A 673 -2.60 41.41 -35.32
CA GLY A 673 -3.49 40.69 -36.23
C GLY A 673 -3.52 39.18 -35.99
N LEU A 674 -3.20 38.71 -34.77
CA LEU A 674 -3.11 37.29 -34.43
C LEU A 674 -4.44 36.80 -33.86
N ASN A 675 -5.16 36.01 -34.65
CA ASN A 675 -6.42 35.40 -34.23
C ASN A 675 -6.19 34.04 -33.55
N VAL A 676 -5.67 34.07 -32.32
CA VAL A 676 -5.46 32.88 -31.48
C VAL A 676 -6.31 32.95 -30.22
N LEU A 677 -6.81 31.81 -29.76
CA LEU A 677 -7.55 31.70 -28.51
C LEU A 677 -6.61 31.76 -27.31
N ILE A 678 -6.97 32.50 -26.26
CA ILE A 678 -6.18 32.58 -25.03
C ILE A 678 -6.60 31.49 -24.07
N THR A 679 -5.65 30.63 -23.73
CA THR A 679 -5.77 29.56 -22.75
C THR A 679 -5.16 29.98 -21.42
N ALA A 680 -5.98 30.26 -20.40
CA ALA A 680 -5.49 30.67 -19.09
C ALA A 680 -6.45 30.38 -17.91
N PRO A 681 -5.94 29.89 -16.77
CA PRO A 681 -4.59 29.31 -16.64
C PRO A 681 -4.48 28.03 -17.49
N ASP A 682 -3.29 27.79 -18.05
CA ASP A 682 -2.84 26.43 -18.38
C ASP A 682 -2.22 25.85 -17.09
N LEU A 683 -2.98 25.06 -16.34
CA LEU A 683 -2.57 24.60 -15.01
C LEU A 683 -1.69 23.36 -15.12
N ALA A 684 -0.44 23.46 -14.66
CA ALA A 684 0.37 22.26 -14.39
C ALA A 684 -0.33 21.40 -13.32
N TYR A 685 -0.78 22.02 -12.22
CA TYR A 685 -1.45 21.34 -11.12
C TYR A 685 -2.89 21.84 -10.93
N VAL A 686 -3.87 20.93 -10.94
CA VAL A 686 -5.30 21.27 -10.76
C VAL A 686 -5.75 21.27 -9.29
N GLY A 687 -5.00 20.60 -8.41
CA GLY A 687 -5.31 20.48 -6.98
C GLY A 687 -6.43 19.49 -6.63
N TYR A 688 -6.45 19.05 -5.36
CA TYR A 688 -7.52 18.19 -4.84
C TYR A 688 -8.88 18.89 -4.89
N LYS A 689 -9.89 18.21 -5.45
CA LYS A 689 -11.23 18.73 -5.74
C LYS A 689 -11.21 20.03 -6.55
N GLY A 690 -10.24 20.17 -7.47
CA GLY A 690 -10.06 21.34 -8.33
C GLY A 690 -9.72 22.63 -7.57
N SER A 691 -8.94 22.55 -6.49
CA SER A 691 -8.61 23.73 -5.66
C SER A 691 -7.92 24.84 -6.43
N GLU A 692 -7.03 24.52 -7.38
CA GLU A 692 -6.36 25.54 -8.20
C GLU A 692 -7.31 26.15 -9.23
N LEU A 693 -8.25 25.38 -9.78
CA LEU A 693 -9.32 25.95 -10.61
C LEU A 693 -10.16 26.96 -9.84
N LYS A 694 -10.48 26.67 -8.56
CA LYS A 694 -11.20 27.61 -7.70
C LYS A 694 -10.40 28.88 -7.43
N ARG A 695 -9.10 28.72 -7.13
CA ARG A 695 -8.18 29.84 -6.90
C ARG A 695 -8.09 30.76 -8.13
N PHE A 696 -8.05 30.18 -9.33
CA PHE A 696 -7.93 30.93 -10.59
C PHE A 696 -9.26 31.39 -11.20
N LEU A 697 -10.39 31.26 -10.49
CA LEU A 697 -11.68 31.81 -10.96
C LEU A 697 -11.63 33.29 -11.39
N PRO A 698 -10.88 34.19 -10.72
CA PRO A 698 -10.74 35.58 -11.19
C PRO A 698 -10.18 35.68 -12.62
N THR A 699 -9.19 34.86 -12.97
CA THR A 699 -8.65 34.76 -14.33
C THR A 699 -9.64 34.10 -15.28
N ILE A 700 -10.16 32.94 -14.87
CA ILE A 700 -11.03 32.09 -15.70
C ILE A 700 -12.29 32.85 -16.14
N ARG A 701 -12.84 33.71 -15.27
CA ARG A 701 -14.06 34.49 -15.55
C ARG A 701 -13.83 35.67 -16.50
N SER A 702 -12.57 36.05 -16.80
CA SER A 702 -12.27 37.13 -17.74
C SER A 702 -12.86 36.86 -19.12
N THR A 703 -13.48 37.84 -19.76
CA THR A 703 -13.97 37.71 -21.15
C THR A 703 -12.84 37.63 -22.18
N LYS A 704 -11.59 37.89 -21.77
CA LYS A 704 -10.38 37.80 -22.62
C LYS A 704 -9.67 36.45 -22.52
N VAL A 705 -10.23 35.52 -21.75
CA VAL A 705 -9.78 34.12 -21.68
C VAL A 705 -10.80 33.27 -22.40
N ASP A 706 -10.38 32.54 -23.42
CA ASP A 706 -11.28 31.74 -24.26
C ASP A 706 -11.39 30.29 -23.76
N LEU A 707 -10.28 29.79 -23.20
CA LEU A 707 -10.09 28.38 -22.88
C LEU A 707 -9.34 28.22 -21.55
N ILE A 708 -9.59 27.11 -20.87
CA ILE A 708 -8.83 26.69 -19.69
C ILE A 708 -8.23 25.32 -19.99
N ALA A 709 -6.94 25.14 -19.70
CA ALA A 709 -6.25 23.87 -19.84
C ALA A 709 -5.68 23.42 -18.50
N TYR A 710 -5.55 22.11 -18.29
CA TYR A 710 -4.84 21.56 -17.14
C TYR A 710 -4.18 20.22 -17.45
N HIS A 711 -3.16 19.84 -16.66
CA HIS A 711 -2.46 18.57 -16.78
C HIS A 711 -3.04 17.56 -15.80
N MET A 712 -3.28 16.34 -16.27
CA MET A 712 -3.88 15.28 -15.44
C MET A 712 -2.87 14.68 -14.44
N TYR A 713 -1.61 14.49 -14.87
CA TYR A 713 -0.57 13.79 -14.10
C TYR A 713 -0.22 14.46 -12.77
N ASP A 714 -0.30 15.78 -12.72
CA ASP A 714 0.16 16.52 -11.56
C ASP A 714 -0.91 16.69 -10.50
N SER A 715 -2.19 16.39 -10.79
CA SER A 715 -3.35 16.62 -9.92
C SER A 715 -3.36 15.90 -8.55
N TYR A 716 -2.27 15.20 -8.20
CA TYR A 716 -2.06 14.55 -6.92
C TYR A 716 -1.33 15.47 -5.93
N LYS A 717 -1.73 15.42 -4.66
CA LYS A 717 -0.89 15.93 -3.57
C LYS A 717 0.03 14.77 -3.14
N GLU A 718 1.30 15.05 -2.93
CA GLU A 718 2.23 14.10 -2.31
C GLU A 718 1.60 13.50 -1.03
N GLY A 719 1.50 12.17 -0.96
CA GLY A 719 0.84 11.47 0.14
C GLY A 719 -0.69 11.23 0.03
N THR A 720 -1.32 11.48 -1.12
CA THR A 720 -2.71 11.04 -1.40
C THR A 720 -2.74 9.72 -2.19
N ASP A 721 -3.70 8.83 -1.91
CA ASP A 721 -3.85 7.59 -2.68
C ASP A 721 -4.39 7.92 -4.07
N GLY A 722 -3.67 7.53 -5.12
CA GLY A 722 -4.09 7.74 -6.51
C GLY A 722 -5.24 6.82 -6.95
N SER A 723 -6.17 6.49 -6.05
CA SER A 723 -7.25 5.55 -6.33
C SER A 723 -8.19 6.07 -7.41
N LEU A 724 -8.75 5.14 -8.19
CA LEU A 724 -9.69 5.46 -9.27
C LEU A 724 -10.93 6.21 -8.74
N ASP A 725 -11.31 5.97 -7.48
CA ASP A 725 -12.42 6.66 -6.82
C ASP A 725 -12.10 8.13 -6.53
N ILE A 726 -10.86 8.44 -6.13
CA ILE A 726 -10.40 9.83 -5.99
C ILE A 726 -10.31 10.51 -7.34
N LEU A 727 -9.85 9.83 -8.38
CA LEU A 727 -9.86 10.38 -9.75
C LEU A 727 -11.27 10.67 -10.24
N ARG A 728 -12.22 9.76 -9.99
CA ARG A 728 -13.64 9.97 -10.30
C ARG A 728 -14.22 11.14 -9.52
N GLU A 729 -13.96 11.22 -8.22
CA GLU A 729 -14.44 12.31 -7.38
C GLU A 729 -13.82 13.64 -7.78
N ASN A 730 -12.51 13.69 -8.03
CA ASN A 730 -11.83 14.89 -8.48
C ASN A 730 -12.38 15.36 -9.83
N SER A 731 -12.57 14.43 -10.78
CA SER A 731 -13.18 14.71 -12.08
C SER A 731 -14.63 15.22 -11.95
N ARG A 732 -15.43 14.66 -11.04
CA ARG A 732 -16.79 15.14 -10.74
C ARG A 732 -16.76 16.56 -10.19
N GLN A 733 -15.86 16.85 -9.26
CA GLN A 733 -15.72 18.18 -8.66
C GLN A 733 -15.23 19.22 -9.68
N ILE A 734 -14.27 18.86 -10.53
CA ILE A 734 -13.81 19.71 -11.65
C ILE A 734 -14.98 20.00 -12.61
N GLY A 735 -15.75 18.98 -12.97
CA GLY A 735 -16.96 19.13 -13.79
C GLY A 735 -18.01 20.02 -13.14
N LYS A 736 -18.19 19.94 -11.82
CA LYS A 736 -19.07 20.82 -11.05
C LYS A 736 -18.59 22.27 -11.10
N ILE A 737 -17.30 22.52 -10.82
CA ILE A 737 -16.70 23.86 -10.88
C ILE A 737 -16.91 24.49 -12.26
N ARG A 738 -16.65 23.74 -13.35
CA ARG A 738 -16.89 24.23 -14.71
C ARG A 738 -18.33 24.67 -14.91
N ARG A 739 -19.31 23.79 -14.63
CA ARG A 739 -20.73 24.07 -14.84
C ARG A 739 -21.19 25.30 -14.07
N GLU A 740 -20.70 25.46 -12.84
CA GLU A 740 -21.09 26.56 -11.96
C GLU A 740 -20.43 27.89 -12.32
N ASN A 741 -19.21 27.88 -12.88
CA ASN A 741 -18.38 29.09 -12.96
C ASN A 741 -17.98 29.53 -14.36
N PHE A 742 -17.92 28.62 -15.32
CA PHE A 742 -17.51 28.92 -16.71
C PHE A 742 -18.13 27.93 -17.71
N PRO A 743 -19.47 27.74 -17.72
CA PRO A 743 -20.13 26.72 -18.53
C PRO A 743 -19.95 26.91 -20.04
N ASN A 744 -19.73 28.15 -20.48
CA ASN A 744 -19.64 28.51 -21.91
C ASN A 744 -18.20 28.54 -22.44
N LYS A 745 -17.21 28.16 -21.62
CA LYS A 745 -15.79 28.15 -22.03
C LYS A 745 -15.33 26.77 -22.39
N LYS A 746 -14.43 26.70 -23.38
CA LYS A 746 -13.75 25.45 -23.70
C LYS A 746 -12.90 25.01 -22.52
N PHE A 747 -12.92 23.72 -22.22
CA PHE A 747 -12.17 23.13 -21.10
C PHE A 747 -11.37 21.94 -21.58
N TRP A 748 -10.04 22.12 -21.65
CA TRP A 748 -9.12 21.11 -22.14
C TRP A 748 -8.38 20.42 -21.01
N MET A 749 -8.28 19.12 -21.15
CA MET A 749 -7.37 18.32 -20.36
C MET A 749 -6.22 17.93 -21.28
N THR A 750 -5.02 18.42 -20.99
CA THR A 750 -3.82 18.12 -21.77
C THR A 750 -3.05 17.01 -21.08
N GLU A 751 -2.90 15.85 -21.71
CA GLU A 751 -2.01 14.82 -21.18
C GLU A 751 -0.55 15.18 -21.46
N THR A 752 0.28 15.18 -20.42
CA THR A 752 1.72 14.94 -20.57
C THR A 752 1.94 13.44 -20.70
N THR A 753 1.54 12.85 -21.83
CA THR A 753 2.20 11.63 -22.29
C THR A 753 3.60 12.00 -22.75
N GLY A 754 4.45 12.38 -21.79
CA GLY A 754 5.88 12.06 -21.83
C GLY A 754 6.00 10.55 -21.66
N ALA A 755 5.37 9.82 -22.57
CA ALA A 755 5.67 8.43 -22.69
C ALA A 755 7.12 8.45 -23.21
N GLN A 756 8.02 8.05 -22.32
CA GLN A 756 9.34 7.55 -22.68
C GLN A 756 9.11 6.32 -23.57
N TRP A 757 8.64 6.52 -24.80
CA TRP A 757 8.77 5.54 -25.86
C TRP A 757 10.26 5.56 -26.19
N ASN A 758 10.90 4.43 -25.89
CA ASN A 758 12.35 4.18 -25.83
C ASN A 758 12.97 4.35 -24.44
N ASN A 759 12.66 3.39 -23.56
CA ASN A 759 13.69 2.57 -22.92
C ASN A 759 13.28 1.10 -22.97
#